data_AF-A0A7V1HUG1-F1
#
_entry.id   AF-A0A7V1HUG1-F1
#
_cell.length_a   1.000
_cell.length_b   1.000
_cell.length_c   1.000
_cell.angle_alpha   90.00
_cell.angle_beta   90.00
_cell.angle_gamma   90.00
#
_symmetry.space_group_name_H-M   'P 1'
#
loop_
_entity.id
_entity.type
_entity.pdbx_description
1 polymer ?
#
loop_
_entity_poly.entity_id
_entity_poly.type
_entity_poly.pdbx_seq_one_letter_code
_entity_poly.pdbx_strand_id
1 'polypeptide(L)'
;MFILIGSQNMKAAQRICLPFLLLVTVMFGCAGPGGNTNAHSAYADRDIPALLIGTEGRQLPEPPQPYDTLRLAILPDRTTGRPWGMRYLYRGMEDLRRTQPDAFFTIGDHVQGYTRDLQKYASDAREFLDALSSTGIPFYPTPGNHDIISGSRQHGDYTFSRLYEQYFGPRYYAVDFGLACVIVLNTEDLASSEDPPIFSTEQIAFLDEALSNAVRAGVPTFVLMHRPAWRYRKSNFMKDIHPRLVAAGVKAVIAGHYHSMQRDNDIDGIQYHILAVCGAMIDQSPLTGQINHLTYLTVRSDGSFNIYHSPVGHTLPDDWIAAEDQQRAFRLKSRAADQFTALPQPITAPSAGTVWVTIRNPIDVPVTFTASLVTEFPEPEPVAGEFFVSETERDIFSPYNTDADTPFRRTSAPTRMILGPGDETQLSMGLAADPQGRMIPPPEIHLRAVFTDSKGRLVPVVIRRRVPLQMDVDTSAGEVGGLLTWAWRTSVYDNDEPGATFALSRNGNDLYIALQVPDDVVSINDEAVDPATKLNNPSEDAVVLYVSGTRYLVDPFAEEGNRVFEVIGKGEDIQLQPTDRVACTARQTPDGYGLRMILSDLEFPVRFDLRVADNDDGYFTQWRQFSAPWLKPAGVEVR
;
A
#
# COMPACT_ATOMS: atom_id res chain seq x y z
N MET A 1 5.83 -44.40 -52.75
CA MET A 1 6.66 -44.25 -51.53
C MET A 1 5.72 -44.23 -50.33
N PHE A 2 6.11 -44.82 -49.19
CA PHE A 2 5.25 -45.14 -48.04
C PHE A 2 4.48 -43.90 -47.51
N ILE A 3 3.15 -43.97 -47.32
CA ILE A 3 2.38 -44.59 -46.20
C ILE A 3 2.56 -43.74 -44.91
N LEU A 4 1.63 -42.93 -44.38
CA LEU A 4 0.14 -42.97 -44.22
C LEU A 4 -0.31 -43.76 -42.97
N ILE A 5 -1.38 -43.26 -42.32
CA ILE A 5 -2.23 -43.84 -41.24
C ILE A 5 -1.82 -43.33 -39.84
N GLY A 6 -2.68 -42.78 -38.97
CA GLY A 6 -4.13 -42.96 -38.73
C GLY A 6 -4.29 -43.75 -37.42
N SER A 7 -5.21 -43.50 -36.49
CA SER A 7 -6.66 -43.18 -36.54
C SER A 7 -7.09 -42.74 -35.11
N GLN A 8 -8.05 -41.86 -34.83
CA GLN A 8 -9.49 -41.86 -35.14
C GLN A 8 -10.26 -43.13 -34.69
N ASN A 9 -11.08 -43.06 -33.63
CA ASN A 9 -12.54 -42.79 -33.76
C ASN A 9 -13.40 -43.18 -32.53
N MET A 10 -14.32 -42.26 -32.16
CA MET A 10 -15.76 -42.49 -31.88
C MET A 10 -16.19 -43.40 -30.68
N LYS A 11 -17.34 -43.21 -30.02
CA LYS A 11 -18.48 -42.27 -30.20
C LYS A 11 -19.26 -42.14 -28.85
N ALA A 12 -19.95 -41.01 -28.67
CA ALA A 12 -21.37 -40.84 -28.24
C ALA A 12 -22.07 -41.92 -27.37
N ALA A 13 -22.97 -41.61 -26.43
CA ALA A 13 -23.54 -40.33 -25.94
C ALA A 13 -24.40 -40.57 -24.66
N GLN A 14 -24.82 -39.49 -23.98
CA GLN A 14 -26.13 -39.23 -23.31
C GLN A 14 -26.94 -40.39 -22.66
N ARG A 15 -27.62 -40.27 -21.51
CA ARG A 15 -27.95 -39.15 -20.58
C ARG A 15 -28.65 -39.73 -19.32
N ILE A 16 -28.50 -39.05 -18.16
CA ILE A 16 -29.51 -38.86 -17.08
C ILE A 16 -30.16 -40.12 -16.44
N CYS A 17 -29.88 -40.41 -15.15
CA CYS A 17 -30.81 -40.15 -14.02
C CYS A 17 -30.22 -40.55 -12.64
N LEU A 18 -30.51 -39.75 -11.60
CA LEU A 18 -30.36 -40.08 -10.16
C LEU A 18 -31.59 -40.88 -9.66
N PRO A 19 -31.69 -41.29 -8.37
CA PRO A 19 -30.67 -41.79 -7.42
C PRO A 19 -31.12 -43.14 -6.78
N PHE A 20 -30.29 -43.82 -5.97
CA PHE A 20 -30.79 -44.52 -4.77
C PHE A 20 -29.70 -44.83 -3.73
N LEU A 21 -30.13 -44.90 -2.48
CA LEU A 21 -29.36 -45.08 -1.25
C LEU A 21 -29.25 -46.57 -0.87
N LEU A 22 -28.05 -47.09 -0.51
CA LEU A 22 -27.92 -47.96 0.68
C LEU A 22 -26.48 -48.23 1.14
N LEU A 23 -26.36 -48.31 2.47
CA LEU A 23 -25.24 -48.81 3.28
C LEU A 23 -24.84 -50.26 2.92
N VAL A 24 -23.53 -50.56 2.86
CA VAL A 24 -22.95 -51.82 3.39
C VAL A 24 -21.53 -51.54 3.93
N THR A 25 -21.33 -51.82 5.21
CA THR A 25 -20.01 -51.84 5.86
C THR A 25 -19.40 -53.24 5.74
N VAL A 26 -18.16 -53.37 5.25
CA VAL A 26 -17.32 -54.57 5.45
C VAL A 26 -15.89 -54.15 5.77
N MET A 27 -15.41 -54.54 6.95
CA MET A 27 -13.99 -54.47 7.29
C MET A 27 -13.22 -55.57 6.57
N PHE A 28 -12.05 -55.24 6.03
CA PHE A 28 -10.94 -56.19 5.89
C PHE A 28 -9.62 -55.47 6.21
N GLY A 29 -8.95 -55.91 7.27
CA GLY A 29 -7.57 -55.52 7.56
C GLY A 29 -6.60 -56.50 6.91
N CYS A 30 -5.47 -55.98 6.41
CA CYS A 30 -4.27 -56.76 6.12
C CYS A 30 -3.07 -56.06 6.75
N ALA A 31 -2.29 -56.79 7.55
CA ALA A 31 -1.05 -56.32 8.14
C ALA A 31 0.16 -56.88 7.37
N GLY A 32 1.24 -56.10 7.29
CA GLY A 32 2.55 -56.48 6.72
C GLY A 32 3.60 -55.40 7.02
N PRO A 33 4.90 -55.73 7.21
CA PRO A 33 5.60 -55.23 8.41
C PRO A 33 6.97 -54.53 8.24
N GLY A 34 7.35 -53.72 9.25
CA GLY A 34 8.70 -53.18 9.53
C GLY A 34 9.11 -51.97 8.64
N GLY A 35 9.52 -50.79 9.12
CA GLY A 35 10.22 -50.35 10.35
C GLY A 35 11.42 -49.49 9.91
N ASN A 36 11.88 -48.38 10.51
CA ASN A 36 11.80 -47.77 11.85
C ASN A 36 12.06 -46.22 11.69
N THR A 37 11.86 -45.26 12.62
CA THR A 37 11.43 -45.21 14.04
C THR A 37 11.00 -43.77 14.42
N ASN A 38 10.24 -43.63 15.52
CA ASN A 38 10.22 -42.49 16.46
C ASN A 38 10.03 -41.04 15.97
N ALA A 39 8.76 -40.61 15.83
CA ALA A 39 8.25 -39.32 16.36
C ALA A 39 6.71 -39.21 16.26
N HIS A 40 5.95 -40.21 16.74
CA HIS A 40 4.48 -40.11 16.75
C HIS A 40 3.93 -39.65 18.10
N SER A 41 3.35 -38.44 18.07
CA SER A 41 2.14 -37.99 18.79
C SER A 41 1.86 -38.60 20.17
N ALA A 42 2.14 -37.81 21.20
CA ALA A 42 1.56 -38.00 22.54
C ALA A 42 0.20 -37.28 22.72
N TYR A 43 -0.44 -36.85 21.64
CA TYR A 43 -1.64 -35.98 21.66
C TYR A 43 -2.93 -36.65 21.14
N ALA A 44 -2.89 -37.93 20.75
CA ALA A 44 -4.01 -38.58 20.05
C ALA A 44 -5.10 -39.21 20.94
N ASP A 45 -4.86 -39.43 22.23
CA ASP A 45 -5.81 -40.10 23.16
C ASP A 45 -6.36 -39.12 24.21
N ARG A 46 -7.21 -38.19 23.78
CA ARG A 46 -8.02 -37.35 24.68
C ARG A 46 -9.46 -37.20 24.19
N ASP A 47 -10.28 -38.19 24.51
CA ASP A 47 -11.74 -38.04 24.60
C ASP A 47 -12.11 -37.15 25.81
N ILE A 48 -11.71 -35.88 25.76
CA ILE A 48 -12.19 -34.85 26.68
C ILE A 48 -13.12 -33.95 25.83
N PRO A 49 -14.44 -34.00 26.03
CA PRO A 49 -15.36 -33.08 25.37
C PRO A 49 -14.95 -31.63 25.64
N ALA A 50 -15.13 -30.76 24.65
CA ALA A 50 -14.82 -29.34 24.80
C ALA A 50 -15.56 -28.76 26.02
N LEU A 51 -14.80 -28.42 27.06
CA LEU A 51 -15.35 -28.22 28.39
C LEU A 51 -15.74 -26.75 28.61
N LEU A 52 -17.03 -26.46 28.47
CA LEU A 52 -17.65 -25.20 28.86
C LEU A 52 -18.20 -25.32 30.29
N ILE A 53 -17.60 -24.59 31.23
CA ILE A 53 -18.07 -24.47 32.62
C ILE A 53 -18.35 -22.99 32.89
N GLY A 54 -19.52 -22.66 33.45
CA GLY A 54 -19.93 -21.28 33.76
C GLY A 54 -21.27 -21.20 34.49
N THR A 55 -21.77 -19.98 34.70
CA THR A 55 -23.09 -19.72 35.33
C THR A 55 -24.27 -20.07 34.39
N GLU A 56 -25.49 -20.12 34.93
CA GLU A 56 -26.70 -20.15 34.10
C GLU A 56 -26.79 -18.91 33.18
N GLY A 57 -27.32 -19.08 31.97
CA GLY A 57 -27.42 -18.04 30.95
C GLY A 57 -27.63 -18.63 29.55
N ARG A 58 -27.55 -17.79 28.50
CA ARG A 58 -27.49 -18.25 27.11
C ARG A 58 -26.30 -19.21 26.92
N GLN A 59 -26.57 -20.39 26.35
CA GLN A 59 -25.54 -21.37 26.03
C GLN A 59 -24.55 -20.80 24.99
N LEU A 60 -23.26 -20.94 25.29
CA LEU A 60 -22.16 -20.58 24.39
C LEU A 60 -21.92 -21.71 23.36
N PRO A 61 -21.41 -21.39 22.15
CA PRO A 61 -21.09 -22.41 21.16
C PRO A 61 -19.92 -23.29 21.63
N GLU A 62 -19.94 -24.57 21.29
CA GLU A 62 -18.75 -25.43 21.46
C GLU A 62 -17.63 -24.98 20.50
N PRO A 63 -16.35 -24.96 20.95
CA PRO A 63 -15.22 -24.57 20.13
C PRO A 63 -14.90 -25.62 19.04
N PRO A 64 -14.63 -25.21 17.79
CA PRO A 64 -14.49 -26.13 16.65
C PRO A 64 -13.13 -26.86 16.59
N GLN A 65 -12.99 -28.00 17.28
CA GLN A 65 -11.76 -28.80 17.31
C GLN A 65 -11.62 -29.83 16.16
N PRO A 66 -10.40 -30.35 15.85
CA PRO A 66 -9.08 -30.06 16.43
C PRO A 66 -8.28 -28.98 15.67
N TYR A 67 -7.21 -28.48 16.28
CA TYR A 67 -6.33 -27.43 15.73
C TYR A 67 -4.86 -27.86 15.62
N ASP A 68 -4.20 -27.52 14.50
CA ASP A 68 -2.73 -27.49 14.41
C ASP A 68 -2.15 -26.16 14.92
N THR A 69 -2.94 -25.08 14.81
CA THR A 69 -2.65 -23.75 15.35
C THR A 69 -3.98 -23.05 15.58
N LEU A 70 -4.26 -22.73 16.84
CA LEU A 70 -5.44 -21.97 17.25
C LEU A 70 -5.21 -20.47 17.00
N ARG A 71 -6.17 -19.81 16.38
CA ARG A 71 -6.22 -18.37 16.13
C ARG A 71 -7.47 -17.78 16.74
N LEU A 72 -7.32 -17.08 17.85
CA LEU A 72 -8.38 -16.33 18.49
C LEU A 72 -8.24 -14.85 18.16
N ALA A 73 -9.34 -14.16 17.89
CA ALA A 73 -9.38 -12.70 17.97
C ALA A 73 -10.01 -12.25 19.30
N ILE A 74 -9.75 -11.01 19.69
CA ILE A 74 -10.33 -10.34 20.86
C ILE A 74 -10.77 -8.95 20.40
N LEU A 75 -12.08 -8.74 20.44
CA LEU A 75 -12.74 -7.48 20.13
C LEU A 75 -12.76 -6.59 21.39
N PRO A 76 -12.12 -5.42 21.36
CA PRO A 76 -12.13 -4.47 22.47
C PRO A 76 -13.50 -3.82 22.71
N ASP A 77 -13.56 -2.96 23.72
CA ASP A 77 -14.70 -2.16 24.13
C ASP A 77 -15.41 -1.48 22.95
N ARG A 78 -16.70 -1.80 22.76
CA ARG A 78 -17.53 -1.24 21.67
C ARG A 78 -18.16 0.10 22.04
N THR A 79 -18.29 0.41 23.33
CA THR A 79 -19.17 1.49 23.80
C THR A 79 -18.49 2.72 24.37
N THR A 80 -19.31 3.73 24.66
CA THR A 80 -19.00 5.11 25.05
C THR A 80 -18.86 6.09 23.88
N GLY A 81 -19.48 7.26 24.08
CA GLY A 81 -19.49 8.36 23.12
C GLY A 81 -20.70 8.33 22.18
N ARG A 82 -20.45 8.61 20.89
CA ARG A 82 -21.51 8.82 19.88
C ARG A 82 -21.60 7.63 18.91
N PRO A 83 -22.78 7.32 18.33
CA PRO A 83 -22.95 6.25 17.33
C PRO A 83 -22.01 6.32 16.11
N TRP A 84 -21.37 7.47 15.86
CA TRP A 84 -20.32 7.66 14.85
C TRP A 84 -19.21 6.60 14.88
N GLY A 85 -18.88 6.06 16.07
CA GLY A 85 -17.86 5.02 16.21
C GLY A 85 -18.26 3.67 15.61
N MET A 86 -19.56 3.38 15.42
CA MET A 86 -20.06 2.08 14.93
C MET A 86 -19.47 1.62 13.61
N ARG A 87 -19.03 2.54 12.73
CA ARG A 87 -18.34 2.14 11.49
C ARG A 87 -17.04 1.38 11.75
N TYR A 88 -16.34 1.65 12.86
CA TYR A 88 -15.15 0.89 13.24
C TYR A 88 -15.51 -0.52 13.70
N LEU A 89 -16.62 -0.70 14.45
CA LEU A 89 -17.13 -2.04 14.72
C LEU A 89 -17.41 -2.80 13.42
N TYR A 90 -18.13 -2.18 12.46
CA TYR A 90 -18.46 -2.83 11.19
C TYR A 90 -17.21 -3.16 10.34
N ARG A 91 -16.20 -2.28 10.30
CA ARG A 91 -14.90 -2.58 9.69
C ARG A 91 -14.15 -3.69 10.43
N GLY A 92 -14.21 -3.74 11.76
CA GLY A 92 -13.67 -4.86 12.53
C GLY A 92 -14.35 -6.19 12.18
N MET A 93 -15.66 -6.19 11.93
CA MET A 93 -16.37 -7.39 11.45
C MET A 93 -16.00 -7.76 10.00
N GLU A 94 -15.63 -6.80 9.15
CA GLU A 94 -15.01 -7.07 7.84
C GLU A 94 -13.61 -7.69 7.99
N ASP A 95 -12.78 -7.17 8.89
CA ASP A 95 -11.45 -7.71 9.17
C ASP A 95 -11.54 -9.14 9.71
N LEU A 96 -12.41 -9.42 10.70
CA LEU A 96 -12.65 -10.78 11.20
C LEU A 96 -13.12 -11.73 10.09
N ARG A 97 -14.06 -11.29 9.23
CA ARG A 97 -14.49 -12.09 8.06
C ARG A 97 -13.37 -12.37 7.07
N ARG A 98 -12.31 -11.56 7.02
CA ARG A 98 -11.16 -11.79 6.16
C ARG A 98 -10.09 -12.66 6.81
N THR A 99 -9.79 -12.43 8.09
CA THR A 99 -8.74 -13.16 8.82
C THR A 99 -9.19 -14.54 9.28
N GLN A 100 -10.50 -14.79 9.36
CA GLN A 100 -11.11 -16.07 9.71
C GLN A 100 -10.44 -16.75 10.94
N PRO A 101 -10.39 -16.09 12.10
CA PRO A 101 -10.01 -16.75 13.35
C PRO A 101 -11.01 -17.87 13.69
N ASP A 102 -10.55 -18.90 14.39
CA ASP A 102 -11.34 -20.07 14.78
C ASP A 102 -12.52 -19.70 15.71
N ALA A 103 -12.30 -18.67 16.53
CA ALA A 103 -13.31 -17.99 17.33
C ALA A 103 -12.83 -16.57 17.70
N PHE A 104 -13.71 -15.75 18.26
CA PHE A 104 -13.30 -14.50 18.89
C PHE A 104 -13.94 -14.25 20.25
N PHE A 105 -13.23 -13.54 21.12
CA PHE A 105 -13.74 -13.04 22.38
C PHE A 105 -14.13 -11.57 22.25
N THR A 106 -15.01 -11.09 23.12
CA THR A 106 -15.18 -9.65 23.37
C THR A 106 -14.69 -9.31 24.78
N ILE A 107 -14.36 -8.05 25.06
CA ILE A 107 -13.80 -7.63 26.36
C ILE A 107 -14.71 -6.70 27.18
N GLY A 108 -16.03 -6.84 26.97
CA GLY A 108 -17.05 -6.07 27.66
C GLY A 108 -17.41 -4.75 26.99
N ASP A 109 -18.35 -4.06 27.62
CA ASP A 109 -18.88 -2.77 27.18
C ASP A 109 -19.47 -2.86 25.76
N HIS A 110 -20.38 -3.84 25.61
CA HIS A 110 -21.14 -4.19 24.41
C HIS A 110 -22.31 -3.24 24.14
N VAL A 111 -22.89 -2.63 25.18
CA VAL A 111 -24.05 -1.72 25.07
C VAL A 111 -23.74 -0.35 25.66
N GLN A 112 -24.52 0.69 25.34
CA GLN A 112 -24.27 2.02 25.93
C GLN A 112 -24.58 2.09 27.43
N GLY A 113 -25.29 1.10 27.98
CA GLY A 113 -25.41 0.88 29.42
C GLY A 113 -26.04 2.04 30.20
N TYR A 114 -25.91 1.99 31.53
CA TYR A 114 -26.27 3.06 32.49
C TYR A 114 -27.63 3.74 32.27
N THR A 115 -28.57 3.06 31.62
CA THR A 115 -29.92 3.54 31.35
C THR A 115 -30.92 2.88 32.29
N ARG A 116 -32.07 3.53 32.50
CA ARG A 116 -33.24 2.92 33.15
C ARG A 116 -34.26 2.39 32.13
N ASP A 117 -34.00 2.64 30.84
CA ASP A 117 -34.81 2.18 29.73
C ASP A 117 -34.34 0.78 29.26
N LEU A 118 -35.14 -0.23 29.57
CA LEU A 118 -34.90 -1.62 29.18
C LEU A 118 -35.03 -1.85 27.67
N GLN A 119 -35.85 -1.05 26.97
CA GLN A 119 -35.98 -1.12 25.52
C GLN A 119 -34.74 -0.57 24.83
N LYS A 120 -34.13 0.49 25.38
CA LYS A 120 -32.84 0.97 24.89
C LYS A 120 -31.76 -0.10 25.06
N TYR A 121 -31.63 -0.73 26.23
CA TYR A 121 -30.67 -1.82 26.45
C TYR A 121 -30.89 -2.96 25.44
N ALA A 122 -32.13 -3.42 25.28
CA ALA A 122 -32.50 -4.47 24.32
C ALA A 122 -32.26 -4.07 22.85
N SER A 123 -32.27 -2.78 22.52
CA SER A 123 -31.91 -2.28 21.19
C SER A 123 -30.39 -2.30 20.99
N ASP A 124 -29.63 -1.73 21.92
CA ASP A 124 -28.17 -1.69 21.87
C ASP A 124 -27.55 -3.10 21.81
N ALA A 125 -28.13 -4.05 22.55
CA ALA A 125 -27.70 -5.45 22.61
C ALA A 125 -27.95 -6.18 21.29
N ARG A 126 -29.13 -6.00 20.68
CA ARG A 126 -29.44 -6.58 19.36
C ARG A 126 -28.55 -6.02 18.27
N GLU A 127 -28.37 -4.70 18.20
CA GLU A 127 -27.46 -4.07 17.23
C GLU A 127 -26.03 -4.65 17.31
N PHE A 128 -25.52 -4.89 18.52
CA PHE A 128 -24.21 -5.52 18.69
C PHE A 128 -24.21 -6.99 18.26
N LEU A 129 -25.20 -7.78 18.69
CA LEU A 129 -25.32 -9.19 18.32
C LEU A 129 -25.52 -9.41 16.81
N ASP A 130 -26.26 -8.53 16.14
CA ASP A 130 -26.46 -8.53 14.69
C ASP A 130 -25.14 -8.24 13.97
N ALA A 131 -24.34 -7.28 14.48
CA ALA A 131 -23.00 -7.01 13.97
C ALA A 131 -22.06 -8.21 14.13
N LEU A 132 -22.00 -8.81 15.33
CA LEU A 132 -21.13 -9.98 15.61
C LEU A 132 -21.54 -11.20 14.77
N SER A 133 -22.83 -11.52 14.73
CA SER A 133 -23.34 -12.71 14.01
C SER A 133 -23.17 -12.61 12.49
N SER A 134 -23.08 -11.40 11.94
CA SER A 134 -22.77 -11.19 10.51
C SER A 134 -21.42 -11.77 10.07
N THR A 135 -20.51 -12.07 11.01
CA THR A 135 -19.22 -12.69 10.72
C THR A 135 -19.31 -14.19 10.40
N GLY A 136 -20.32 -14.88 10.95
CA GLY A 136 -20.40 -16.34 10.95
C GLY A 136 -19.42 -17.06 11.87
N ILE A 137 -18.59 -16.33 12.62
CA ILE A 137 -17.53 -16.89 13.48
C ILE A 137 -18.06 -17.07 14.92
N PRO A 138 -17.74 -18.18 15.63
CA PRO A 138 -18.11 -18.35 17.03
C PRO A 138 -17.56 -17.22 17.91
N PHE A 139 -18.39 -16.69 18.81
CA PHE A 139 -17.99 -15.62 19.72
C PHE A 139 -18.28 -15.91 21.20
N TYR A 140 -17.41 -15.38 22.06
CA TYR A 140 -17.40 -15.61 23.50
C TYR A 140 -17.38 -14.25 24.25
N PRO A 141 -18.46 -13.85 24.93
CA PRO A 141 -18.57 -12.51 25.49
C PRO A 141 -18.00 -12.38 26.91
N THR A 142 -17.22 -11.35 27.19
CA THR A 142 -16.84 -10.93 28.56
C THR A 142 -17.76 -9.81 29.03
N PRO A 143 -18.29 -9.79 30.27
CA PRO A 143 -19.15 -8.68 30.70
C PRO A 143 -18.34 -7.43 31.10
N GLY A 144 -18.74 -6.27 30.58
CA GLY A 144 -18.24 -4.96 31.02
C GLY A 144 -19.23 -4.18 31.88
N ASN A 145 -18.77 -3.05 32.42
CA ASN A 145 -19.56 -2.29 33.40
C ASN A 145 -20.79 -1.60 32.81
N HIS A 146 -20.79 -1.28 31.52
CA HIS A 146 -21.98 -0.79 30.83
C HIS A 146 -23.01 -1.92 30.61
N ASP A 147 -22.57 -3.18 30.55
CA ASP A 147 -23.42 -4.31 30.25
C ASP A 147 -24.23 -4.80 31.44
N ILE A 148 -23.66 -4.71 32.65
CA ILE A 148 -24.25 -5.30 33.87
C ILE A 148 -24.64 -4.28 34.95
N ILE A 149 -24.24 -3.00 34.85
CA ILE A 149 -24.67 -1.96 35.79
C ILE A 149 -25.78 -1.10 35.18
N SER A 150 -26.96 -1.11 35.81
CA SER A 150 -28.12 -0.33 35.36
C SER A 150 -27.98 1.17 35.65
N GLY A 151 -28.83 1.98 35.01
CA GLY A 151 -28.96 3.41 35.32
C GLY A 151 -29.55 3.71 36.71
N SER A 152 -30.01 2.72 37.48
CA SER A 152 -30.36 2.91 38.89
C SER A 152 -29.10 3.19 39.73
N ARG A 153 -27.99 2.51 39.41
CA ARG A 153 -26.74 2.46 40.19
C ARG A 153 -26.96 2.10 41.67
N GLN A 154 -28.02 1.35 41.99
CA GLN A 154 -28.30 0.87 43.34
C GLN A 154 -27.58 -0.46 43.59
N HIS A 155 -27.00 -0.61 44.79
CA HIS A 155 -26.41 -1.89 45.20
C HIS A 155 -27.50 -2.98 45.27
N GLY A 156 -27.23 -4.14 44.68
CA GLY A 156 -28.20 -5.24 44.58
C GLY A 156 -29.20 -5.13 43.41
N ASP A 157 -29.05 -4.16 42.50
CA ASP A 157 -29.82 -4.15 41.25
C ASP A 157 -29.19 -5.07 40.19
N TYR A 158 -29.61 -6.33 40.20
CA TYR A 158 -29.20 -7.36 39.24
C TYR A 158 -29.92 -7.29 37.88
N THR A 159 -30.68 -6.24 37.58
CA THR A 159 -31.52 -6.19 36.37
C THR A 159 -30.68 -6.33 35.09
N PHE A 160 -29.57 -5.61 34.99
CA PHE A 160 -28.70 -5.67 33.81
C PHE A 160 -27.83 -6.93 33.81
N SER A 161 -27.42 -7.46 34.97
CA SER A 161 -26.75 -8.76 35.08
C SER A 161 -27.59 -9.90 34.47
N ARG A 162 -28.90 -9.92 34.77
CA ARG A 162 -29.84 -10.92 34.21
C ARG A 162 -30.10 -10.73 32.72
N LEU A 163 -30.16 -9.47 32.26
CA LEU A 163 -30.28 -9.19 30.82
C LEU A 163 -29.01 -9.59 30.06
N TYR A 164 -27.82 -9.41 30.65
CA TYR A 164 -26.57 -9.91 30.09
C TYR A 164 -26.60 -11.45 29.95
N GLU A 165 -26.99 -12.16 31.01
CA GLU A 165 -27.16 -13.62 31.00
C GLU A 165 -28.14 -14.07 29.91
N GLN A 166 -29.21 -13.30 29.66
CA GLN A 166 -30.21 -13.59 28.64
C GLN A 166 -29.72 -13.34 27.19
N TYR A 167 -29.01 -12.23 26.92
CA TYR A 167 -28.61 -11.84 25.56
C TYR A 167 -27.26 -12.43 25.14
N PHE A 168 -26.27 -12.38 26.04
CA PHE A 168 -24.86 -12.66 25.74
C PHE A 168 -24.44 -14.03 26.24
N GLY A 169 -24.69 -14.34 27.52
CA GLY A 169 -24.29 -15.62 28.12
C GLY A 169 -23.78 -15.49 29.56
N PRO A 170 -23.13 -16.53 30.11
CA PRO A 170 -22.63 -16.54 31.48
C PRO A 170 -21.70 -15.36 31.79
N ARG A 171 -21.75 -14.86 33.03
CA ARG A 171 -20.92 -13.74 33.48
C ARG A 171 -19.44 -14.12 33.67
N TYR A 172 -19.18 -15.37 34.03
CA TYR A 172 -17.84 -15.94 34.09
C TYR A 172 -17.91 -17.41 33.66
N TYR A 173 -16.88 -17.86 32.95
CA TYR A 173 -16.81 -19.20 32.37
C TYR A 173 -15.40 -19.52 31.87
N ALA A 174 -15.14 -20.78 31.52
CA ALA A 174 -13.92 -21.22 30.85
C ALA A 174 -14.26 -21.93 29.54
N VAL A 175 -13.38 -21.79 28.55
CA VAL A 175 -13.46 -22.46 27.24
C VAL A 175 -12.17 -23.22 26.99
N ASP A 176 -12.26 -24.54 26.83
CA ASP A 176 -11.14 -25.40 26.44
C ASP A 176 -11.12 -25.65 24.92
N PHE A 177 -10.08 -25.12 24.26
CA PHE A 177 -9.82 -25.30 22.83
C PHE A 177 -8.87 -26.47 22.54
N GLY A 178 -8.48 -27.28 23.53
CA GLY A 178 -7.53 -28.40 23.38
C GLY A 178 -6.07 -27.98 23.21
N LEU A 179 -5.80 -26.86 22.53
CA LEU A 179 -4.50 -26.19 22.49
C LEU A 179 -4.34 -25.08 23.53
N ALA A 180 -5.44 -24.54 24.06
CA ALA A 180 -5.42 -23.45 25.04
C ALA A 180 -6.71 -23.45 25.88
N CYS A 181 -6.61 -22.97 27.11
CA CYS A 181 -7.76 -22.64 27.94
C CYS A 181 -7.91 -21.12 28.05
N VAL A 182 -9.12 -20.60 27.83
CA VAL A 182 -9.44 -19.18 28.03
C VAL A 182 -10.49 -19.07 29.13
N ILE A 183 -10.14 -18.36 30.21
CA ILE A 183 -11.00 -18.13 31.37
C ILE A 183 -11.50 -16.69 31.32
N VAL A 184 -12.81 -16.50 31.36
CA VAL A 184 -13.48 -15.20 31.37
C VAL A 184 -14.00 -14.91 32.78
N LEU A 185 -13.61 -13.76 33.34
CA LEU A 185 -14.00 -13.31 34.68
C LEU A 185 -14.83 -12.01 34.63
N ASN A 186 -15.80 -11.91 35.53
CA ASN A 186 -16.62 -10.72 35.73
C ASN A 186 -16.01 -9.83 36.82
N THR A 187 -15.73 -8.57 36.48
CA THR A 187 -15.15 -7.57 37.41
C THR A 187 -16.16 -6.62 38.06
N GLU A 188 -17.46 -6.74 37.73
CA GLU A 188 -18.54 -6.13 38.51
C GLU A 188 -19.41 -7.24 39.10
N ASP A 189 -18.80 -8.12 39.89
CA ASP A 189 -19.54 -9.18 40.55
C ASP A 189 -20.30 -8.64 41.76
N LEU A 190 -21.53 -8.17 41.51
CA LEU A 190 -22.44 -7.58 42.51
C LEU A 190 -22.76 -8.49 43.71
N ALA A 191 -22.41 -9.79 43.65
CA ALA A 191 -22.48 -10.71 44.78
C ALA A 191 -21.28 -10.60 45.74
N SER A 192 -20.18 -9.95 45.33
CA SER A 192 -19.01 -9.68 46.17
C SER A 192 -19.35 -8.72 47.31
N SER A 193 -18.78 -8.99 48.49
CA SER A 193 -18.86 -8.11 49.66
C SER A 193 -17.77 -7.03 49.71
N GLU A 194 -16.95 -6.90 48.66
CA GLU A 194 -15.88 -5.89 48.58
C GLU A 194 -16.39 -4.52 48.11
N ASP A 195 -15.59 -3.46 48.34
CA ASP A 195 -15.82 -2.10 47.84
C ASP A 195 -14.60 -1.61 47.02
N PRO A 196 -14.66 -1.58 45.68
CA PRO A 196 -15.81 -1.98 44.83
C PRO A 196 -15.99 -3.51 44.75
N PRO A 197 -17.20 -4.00 44.46
CA PRO A 197 -17.49 -5.44 44.36
C PRO A 197 -16.90 -6.03 43.07
N ILE A 198 -15.71 -6.62 43.16
CA ILE A 198 -14.98 -7.13 41.98
C ILE A 198 -15.21 -8.63 41.78
N PHE A 199 -14.83 -9.47 42.74
CA PHE A 199 -14.97 -10.94 42.66
C PHE A 199 -15.73 -11.47 43.87
N SER A 200 -16.74 -12.33 43.65
CA SER A 200 -17.42 -13.08 44.71
C SER A 200 -16.61 -14.32 45.13
N THR A 201 -16.96 -14.89 46.30
CA THR A 201 -16.37 -16.16 46.77
C THR A 201 -16.67 -17.30 45.78
N GLU A 202 -17.88 -17.28 45.20
CA GLU A 202 -18.36 -18.21 44.20
C GLU A 202 -17.52 -18.13 42.91
N GLN A 203 -17.23 -16.92 42.44
CA GLN A 203 -16.37 -16.72 41.26
C GLN A 203 -14.90 -17.12 41.52
N ILE A 204 -14.38 -16.91 42.74
CA ILE A 204 -13.05 -17.37 43.13
C ILE A 204 -12.98 -18.91 43.18
N ALA A 205 -14.01 -19.57 43.71
CA ALA A 205 -14.09 -21.03 43.71
C ALA A 205 -14.16 -21.61 42.27
N PHE A 206 -14.94 -20.97 41.39
CA PHE A 206 -14.96 -21.28 39.96
C PHE A 206 -13.56 -21.12 39.32
N LEU A 207 -12.84 -20.03 39.62
CA LEU A 207 -11.49 -19.80 39.11
C LEU A 207 -10.52 -20.90 39.56
N ASP A 208 -10.56 -21.28 40.85
CA ASP A 208 -9.72 -22.35 41.39
C ASP A 208 -9.98 -23.70 40.70
N GLU A 209 -11.23 -24.01 40.34
CA GLU A 209 -11.59 -25.19 39.54
C GLU A 209 -11.11 -25.08 38.08
N ALA A 210 -11.39 -23.96 37.40
CA ALA A 210 -11.03 -23.74 36.00
C ALA A 210 -9.51 -23.80 35.79
N LEU A 211 -8.72 -23.19 36.67
CA LEU A 211 -7.26 -23.28 36.66
C LEU A 211 -6.78 -24.72 36.90
N SER A 212 -7.39 -25.43 37.86
CA SER A 212 -7.04 -26.84 38.14
C SER A 212 -7.32 -27.76 36.95
N ASN A 213 -8.39 -27.51 36.20
CA ASN A 213 -8.72 -28.24 34.99
C ASN A 213 -7.74 -27.91 33.85
N ALA A 214 -7.38 -26.64 33.66
CA ALA A 214 -6.41 -26.22 32.64
C ALA A 214 -5.00 -26.77 32.90
N VAL A 215 -4.55 -26.78 34.16
CA VAL A 215 -3.30 -27.42 34.58
C VAL A 215 -3.32 -28.93 34.33
N ARG A 216 -4.46 -29.61 34.56
CA ARG A 216 -4.63 -31.03 34.25
C ARG A 216 -4.58 -31.31 32.74
N ALA A 217 -5.12 -30.41 31.92
CA ALA A 217 -4.98 -30.46 30.47
C ALA A 217 -3.54 -30.16 30.02
N GLY A 218 -2.78 -29.36 30.77
CA GLY A 218 -1.39 -29.01 30.43
C GLY A 218 -1.28 -28.02 29.27
N VAL A 219 -2.30 -27.20 29.07
CA VAL A 219 -2.39 -26.22 27.97
C VAL A 219 -2.05 -24.80 28.44
N PRO A 220 -1.47 -23.94 27.57
CA PRO A 220 -1.40 -22.49 27.82
C PRO A 220 -2.77 -21.92 28.24
N THR A 221 -2.79 -21.20 29.35
CA THR A 221 -4.00 -20.61 29.92
C THR A 221 -3.96 -19.09 29.84
N PHE A 222 -5.08 -18.48 29.45
CA PHE A 222 -5.25 -17.03 29.31
C PHE A 222 -6.48 -16.58 30.08
N VAL A 223 -6.42 -15.39 30.68
CA VAL A 223 -7.54 -14.81 31.44
C VAL A 223 -8.01 -13.53 30.77
N LEU A 224 -9.30 -13.44 30.49
CA LEU A 224 -9.98 -12.23 30.00
C LEU A 224 -10.90 -11.69 31.10
N MET A 225 -10.95 -10.36 31.21
CA MET A 225 -11.83 -9.63 32.12
C MET A 225 -12.09 -8.24 31.57
N HIS A 226 -13.08 -7.49 32.06
CA HIS A 226 -13.28 -6.12 31.56
C HIS A 226 -12.39 -5.10 32.29
N ARG A 227 -12.52 -4.91 33.61
CA ARG A 227 -11.62 -4.00 34.33
C ARG A 227 -10.23 -4.61 34.50
N PRO A 228 -9.14 -3.83 34.36
CA PRO A 228 -7.79 -4.27 34.71
C PRO A 228 -7.61 -4.35 36.22
N ALA A 229 -8.19 -5.38 36.86
CA ALA A 229 -8.33 -5.51 38.30
C ALA A 229 -7.01 -5.41 39.07
N TRP A 230 -5.88 -5.82 38.48
CA TRP A 230 -4.53 -5.71 39.05
C TRP A 230 -4.10 -4.27 39.37
N ARG A 231 -4.63 -3.27 38.65
CA ARG A 231 -4.31 -1.84 38.88
C ARG A 231 -5.12 -1.20 39.99
N TYR A 232 -6.18 -1.85 40.49
CA TYR A 232 -7.02 -1.34 41.56
C TYR A 232 -6.58 -1.91 42.91
N ARG A 233 -5.88 -1.13 43.75
CA ARG A 233 -5.44 -1.60 45.08
C ARG A 233 -6.57 -2.19 45.95
N LYS A 234 -7.81 -1.74 45.76
CA LYS A 234 -9.01 -2.21 46.47
C LYS A 234 -9.57 -3.56 45.98
N SER A 235 -9.16 -4.06 44.82
CA SER A 235 -9.64 -5.34 44.25
C SER A 235 -9.03 -6.58 44.91
N ASN A 236 -8.02 -6.37 45.76
CA ASN A 236 -7.11 -7.39 46.28
C ASN A 236 -6.49 -8.33 45.22
N PHE A 237 -6.56 -8.01 43.91
CA PHE A 237 -6.16 -8.92 42.83
C PHE A 237 -4.73 -9.43 42.98
N MET A 238 -3.76 -8.56 43.28
CA MET A 238 -2.36 -8.97 43.45
C MET A 238 -2.10 -9.82 44.71
N LYS A 239 -3.03 -9.81 45.67
CA LYS A 239 -2.96 -10.58 46.91
C LYS A 239 -3.67 -11.94 46.76
N ASP A 240 -4.87 -11.93 46.20
CA ASP A 240 -5.79 -13.08 46.25
C ASP A 240 -5.95 -13.78 44.89
N ILE A 241 -5.86 -13.08 43.75
CA ILE A 241 -6.04 -13.67 42.41
C ILE A 241 -4.69 -14.00 41.75
N HIS A 242 -3.77 -13.05 41.67
CA HIS A 242 -2.49 -13.19 40.97
C HIS A 242 -1.69 -14.45 41.40
N PRO A 243 -1.54 -14.79 42.71
CA PRO A 243 -0.80 -16.00 43.10
C PRO A 243 -1.41 -17.31 42.58
N ARG A 244 -2.74 -17.34 42.36
CA ARG A 244 -3.44 -18.49 41.75
C ARG A 244 -3.07 -18.63 40.28
N LEU A 245 -3.02 -17.49 39.57
CA LEU A 245 -2.63 -17.45 38.15
C LEU A 245 -1.17 -17.89 37.95
N VAL A 246 -0.27 -17.47 38.86
CA VAL A 246 1.14 -17.89 38.87
C VAL A 246 1.26 -19.40 39.14
N ALA A 247 0.57 -19.92 40.16
CA ALA A 247 0.57 -21.35 40.49
C ALA A 247 0.05 -22.23 39.34
N ALA A 248 -0.87 -21.72 38.52
CA ALA A 248 -1.40 -22.38 37.34
C ALA A 248 -0.59 -22.14 36.05
N GLY A 249 0.44 -21.29 36.09
CA GLY A 249 1.30 -21.00 34.93
C GLY A 249 0.61 -20.22 33.79
N VAL A 250 -0.41 -19.42 34.13
CA VAL A 250 -1.16 -18.54 33.20
C VAL A 250 -0.19 -17.66 32.40
N LYS A 251 -0.48 -17.47 31.10
CA LYS A 251 0.43 -16.77 30.17
C LYS A 251 0.14 -15.29 30.02
N ALA A 252 -1.14 -14.91 29.98
CA ALA A 252 -1.54 -13.51 29.95
C ALA A 252 -2.88 -13.27 30.64
N VAL A 253 -3.03 -12.08 31.19
CA VAL A 253 -4.29 -11.47 31.59
C VAL A 253 -4.55 -10.28 30.66
N ILE A 254 -5.75 -10.23 30.08
CA ILE A 254 -6.15 -9.24 29.09
C ILE A 254 -7.41 -8.54 29.61
N ALA A 255 -7.42 -7.21 29.57
CA ALA A 255 -8.53 -6.36 30.00
C ALA A 255 -8.87 -5.25 29.00
N GLY A 256 -9.96 -4.52 29.23
CA GLY A 256 -10.40 -3.35 28.46
C GLY A 256 -10.56 -2.11 29.35
N HIS A 257 -11.74 -1.50 29.34
CA HIS A 257 -12.23 -0.46 30.24
C HIS A 257 -11.56 0.93 30.16
N TYR A 258 -10.27 1.02 29.87
CA TYR A 258 -9.55 2.31 29.80
C TYR A 258 -9.52 2.94 28.40
N HIS A 259 -10.02 2.25 27.37
CA HIS A 259 -10.03 2.70 25.98
C HIS A 259 -8.66 3.10 25.41
N SER A 260 -7.58 2.67 26.08
CA SER A 260 -6.20 3.03 25.81
C SER A 260 -5.35 1.78 25.92
N MET A 261 -4.85 1.32 24.76
CA MET A 261 -4.02 0.13 24.62
C MET A 261 -2.73 0.30 25.40
N GLN A 262 -2.48 -0.62 26.34
CA GLN A 262 -1.31 -0.63 27.20
C GLN A 262 -0.85 -2.07 27.42
N ARG A 263 0.47 -2.27 27.51
CA ARG A 263 1.07 -3.50 28.01
C ARG A 263 1.90 -3.16 29.23
N ASP A 264 1.53 -3.73 30.37
CA ASP A 264 2.32 -3.59 31.60
C ASP A 264 3.58 -4.48 31.52
N ASN A 265 4.51 -4.27 32.47
CA ASN A 265 5.63 -5.20 32.66
C ASN A 265 5.10 -6.58 33.05
N ASP A 266 5.80 -7.64 32.63
CA ASP A 266 5.44 -9.01 33.01
C ASP A 266 5.69 -9.20 34.51
N ILE A 267 4.72 -9.81 35.21
CA ILE A 267 4.79 -10.07 36.65
C ILE A 267 4.74 -11.59 36.84
N ASP A 268 5.76 -12.15 37.47
CA ASP A 268 5.91 -13.59 37.75
C ASP A 268 5.67 -14.50 36.52
N GLY A 269 6.09 -14.02 35.34
CA GLY A 269 5.98 -14.72 34.05
C GLY A 269 4.64 -14.54 33.33
N ILE A 270 3.73 -13.72 33.86
CA ILE A 270 2.41 -13.42 33.29
C ILE A 270 2.43 -12.06 32.60
N GLN A 271 1.96 -12.00 31.35
CA GLN A 271 1.78 -10.74 30.63
C GLN A 271 0.47 -10.04 31.03
N TYR A 272 0.49 -8.71 31.12
CA TYR A 272 -0.69 -7.91 31.45
C TYR A 272 -0.99 -6.90 30.34
N HIS A 273 -2.15 -7.08 29.70
CA HIS A 273 -2.58 -6.29 28.54
C HIS A 273 -3.88 -5.56 28.83
N ILE A 274 -3.97 -4.31 28.39
CA ILE A 274 -5.19 -3.51 28.37
C ILE A 274 -5.43 -3.13 26.91
N LEU A 275 -6.63 -3.42 26.41
CA LEU A 275 -7.03 -3.15 25.04
C LEU A 275 -7.62 -1.73 24.92
N ALA A 276 -7.71 -1.25 23.69
CA ALA A 276 -8.30 0.05 23.39
C ALA A 276 -9.80 -0.10 23.13
N VAL A 277 -10.24 0.14 21.88
CA VAL A 277 -11.65 0.17 21.53
C VAL A 277 -11.89 -0.48 20.17
N CYS A 278 -13.14 -0.83 19.88
CA CYS A 278 -13.61 -1.12 18.52
C CYS A 278 -15.08 -0.71 18.37
N GLY A 279 -15.30 0.57 18.11
CA GLY A 279 -16.64 1.17 18.01
C GLY A 279 -16.91 2.32 18.98
N ALA A 280 -16.07 2.49 20.00
CA ALA A 280 -16.17 3.57 20.98
C ALA A 280 -15.56 4.89 20.50
N MET A 281 -15.66 5.92 21.34
CA MET A 281 -15.04 7.22 21.14
C MET A 281 -13.53 7.21 21.47
N ILE A 282 -12.79 7.91 20.61
CA ILE A 282 -11.39 8.31 20.81
C ILE A 282 -11.36 9.84 20.88
N ASP A 283 -10.65 10.40 21.85
CA ASP A 283 -10.45 11.84 22.05
C ASP A 283 -8.97 12.26 22.10
N GLN A 284 -8.03 11.31 22.06
CA GLN A 284 -6.59 11.53 22.06
C GLN A 284 -5.88 10.88 20.85
N SER A 285 -4.57 11.11 20.74
CA SER A 285 -3.72 10.52 19.69
C SER A 285 -3.58 8.99 19.85
N PRO A 286 -3.45 8.21 18.76
CA PRO A 286 -3.10 6.78 18.83
C PRO A 286 -1.84 6.48 19.65
N LEU A 287 -0.89 7.43 19.75
CA LEU A 287 0.31 7.29 20.59
C LEU A 287 0.02 7.33 22.10
N THR A 288 -1.18 7.72 22.53
CA THR A 288 -1.65 7.54 23.93
C THR A 288 -2.44 6.24 24.10
N GLY A 289 -2.25 5.27 23.18
CA GLY A 289 -2.94 3.98 23.16
C GLY A 289 -4.39 4.04 22.65
N GLN A 290 -4.97 5.22 22.37
CA GLN A 290 -6.36 5.30 21.92
C GLN A 290 -6.48 4.98 20.42
N ILE A 291 -6.87 3.74 20.10
CA ILE A 291 -6.96 3.24 18.73
C ILE A 291 -8.16 2.29 18.57
N ASN A 292 -8.80 2.30 17.40
CA ASN A 292 -9.76 1.25 17.04
C ASN A 292 -8.97 0.04 16.51
N HIS A 293 -8.97 -1.08 17.23
CA HIS A 293 -8.19 -2.28 16.86
C HIS A 293 -8.96 -3.58 17.08
N LEU A 294 -8.41 -4.66 16.53
CA LEU A 294 -8.60 -6.03 16.99
C LEU A 294 -7.30 -6.52 17.63
N THR A 295 -7.39 -7.36 18.64
CA THR A 295 -6.23 -8.12 19.16
C THR A 295 -6.35 -9.56 18.69
N TYR A 296 -5.22 -10.21 18.41
CA TYR A 296 -5.16 -11.61 18.01
C TYR A 296 -4.24 -12.36 18.96
N LEU A 297 -4.69 -13.54 19.39
CA LEU A 297 -3.92 -14.52 20.14
C LEU A 297 -3.78 -15.77 19.27
N THR A 298 -2.56 -16.14 18.96
CA THR A 298 -2.25 -17.38 18.23
C THR A 298 -1.52 -18.34 19.14
N VAL A 299 -1.91 -19.62 19.15
CA VAL A 299 -1.30 -20.68 19.97
C VAL A 299 -1.02 -21.90 19.08
N ARG A 300 0.21 -22.42 19.13
CA ARG A 300 0.64 -23.60 18.37
C ARG A 300 0.59 -24.87 19.21
N SER A 301 0.63 -26.02 18.55
CA SER A 301 0.66 -27.35 19.18
C SER A 301 1.89 -27.64 20.06
N ASP A 302 2.95 -26.82 19.98
CA ASP A 302 4.10 -26.86 20.90
C ASP A 302 3.89 -26.01 22.17
N GLY A 303 2.73 -25.36 22.32
CA GLY A 303 2.41 -24.45 23.42
C GLY A 303 3.00 -23.04 23.28
N SER A 304 3.72 -22.74 22.20
CA SER A 304 4.15 -21.38 21.90
C SER A 304 2.95 -20.51 21.53
N PHE A 305 2.96 -19.25 21.95
CA PHE A 305 1.89 -18.30 21.67
C PHE A 305 2.43 -16.93 21.25
N ASN A 306 1.60 -16.15 20.56
CA ASN A 306 1.87 -14.76 20.24
C ASN A 306 0.58 -13.93 20.36
N ILE A 307 0.69 -12.75 20.97
CA ILE A 307 -0.37 -11.74 21.06
C ILE A 307 0.06 -10.53 20.22
N TYR A 308 -0.79 -10.07 19.31
CA TYR A 308 -0.53 -8.90 18.47
C TYR A 308 -1.82 -8.12 18.20
N HIS A 309 -1.67 -6.85 17.84
CA HIS A 309 -2.80 -5.93 17.59
C HIS A 309 -2.83 -5.53 16.12
N SER A 310 -4.03 -5.37 15.57
CA SER A 310 -4.28 -4.96 14.20
C SER A 310 -5.26 -3.78 14.19
N PRO A 311 -4.85 -2.59 13.72
CA PRO A 311 -5.77 -1.47 13.53
C PRO A 311 -6.93 -1.85 12.61
N VAL A 312 -8.14 -1.41 12.97
CA VAL A 312 -9.36 -1.72 12.23
C VAL A 312 -9.35 -1.07 10.84
N GLY A 313 -9.76 -1.83 9.83
CA GLY A 313 -9.83 -1.40 8.42
C GLY A 313 -8.52 -1.57 7.65
N HIS A 314 -7.52 -2.24 8.23
CA HIS A 314 -6.21 -2.48 7.60
C HIS A 314 -6.12 -3.84 6.88
N THR A 315 -7.23 -4.57 6.69
CA THR A 315 -7.25 -5.79 5.88
C THR A 315 -7.93 -5.56 4.52
N LEU A 316 -7.18 -5.77 3.43
CA LEU A 316 -7.66 -5.60 2.07
C LEU A 316 -8.16 -6.92 1.46
N PRO A 317 -9.28 -6.94 0.72
CA PRO A 317 -9.70 -8.13 -0.02
C PRO A 317 -8.71 -8.47 -1.14
N ASP A 318 -8.73 -9.73 -1.55
CA ASP A 318 -7.95 -10.24 -2.69
C ASP A 318 -8.28 -9.52 -4.00
N ASP A 319 -9.55 -9.15 -4.18
CA ASP A 319 -10.04 -8.36 -5.31
C ASP A 319 -9.97 -6.83 -5.09
N TRP A 320 -9.19 -6.33 -4.11
CA TRP A 320 -9.14 -4.89 -3.76
C TRP A 320 -8.88 -3.97 -4.94
N ILE A 321 -8.06 -4.41 -5.90
CA ILE A 321 -7.91 -3.79 -7.22
C ILE A 321 -8.10 -4.92 -8.24
N ALA A 322 -9.16 -4.84 -9.05
CA ALA A 322 -9.33 -5.78 -10.14
C ALA A 322 -8.25 -5.57 -11.21
N ALA A 323 -7.79 -6.65 -11.84
CA ALA A 323 -6.77 -6.58 -12.89
C ALA A 323 -7.19 -5.66 -14.06
N GLU A 324 -8.49 -5.60 -14.40
CA GLU A 324 -9.01 -4.68 -15.40
C GLU A 324 -8.84 -3.20 -15.01
N ASP A 325 -9.02 -2.85 -13.74
CA ASP A 325 -8.87 -1.47 -13.23
C ASP A 325 -7.40 -1.05 -13.17
N GLN A 326 -6.50 -1.95 -12.78
CA GLN A 326 -5.06 -1.73 -12.89
C GLN A 326 -4.66 -1.47 -14.36
N GLN A 327 -5.19 -2.28 -15.29
CA GLN A 327 -4.92 -2.09 -16.71
C GLN A 327 -5.52 -0.80 -17.26
N ARG A 328 -6.69 -0.35 -16.77
CA ARG A 328 -7.25 0.98 -17.07
C ARG A 328 -6.29 2.09 -16.63
N ALA A 329 -5.82 2.04 -15.38
CA ALA A 329 -4.86 3.01 -14.86
C ALA A 329 -3.54 3.03 -15.64
N PHE A 330 -3.00 1.85 -15.99
CA PHE A 330 -1.80 1.73 -16.81
C PHE A 330 -1.99 2.28 -18.24
N ARG A 331 -3.12 1.99 -18.90
CA ARG A 331 -3.45 2.55 -20.23
C ARG A 331 -3.55 4.08 -20.17
N LEU A 332 -4.13 4.64 -19.11
CA LEU A 332 -4.15 6.11 -18.90
C LEU A 332 -2.73 6.69 -18.76
N LYS A 333 -1.93 6.16 -17.83
CA LYS A 333 -0.54 6.63 -17.59
C LYS A 333 0.31 6.62 -18.87
N SER A 334 0.14 5.59 -19.71
CA SER A 334 0.98 5.36 -20.89
C SER A 334 0.50 6.02 -22.20
N ARG A 335 -0.79 6.34 -22.37
CA ARG A 335 -1.35 6.69 -23.70
C ARG A 335 -2.29 7.91 -23.75
N ALA A 336 -2.50 8.62 -22.64
CA ALA A 336 -3.56 9.62 -22.55
C ALA A 336 -3.15 11.08 -22.88
N ALA A 337 -1.86 11.39 -23.04
CA ALA A 337 -1.38 12.74 -23.36
C ALA A 337 0.02 12.73 -23.98
N ASP A 338 0.19 13.33 -25.17
CA ASP A 338 1.42 13.17 -25.97
C ASP A 338 1.87 14.40 -26.81
N GLN A 339 1.06 15.46 -26.94
CA GLN A 339 1.39 16.62 -27.79
C GLN A 339 1.14 17.94 -27.06
N PHE A 340 2.04 18.92 -27.24
CA PHE A 340 2.00 20.22 -26.58
C PHE A 340 2.30 21.38 -27.54
N THR A 341 1.64 22.53 -27.36
CA THR A 341 2.15 23.81 -27.88
C THR A 341 3.30 24.32 -27.02
N ALA A 342 4.30 24.93 -27.66
CA ALA A 342 5.46 25.49 -26.98
C ALA A 342 5.26 26.95 -26.57
N LEU A 343 5.97 27.40 -25.53
CA LEU A 343 6.01 28.81 -25.10
C LEU A 343 7.41 29.41 -25.32
N PRO A 344 7.58 30.73 -25.59
CA PRO A 344 8.90 31.35 -25.64
C PRO A 344 9.70 31.17 -24.34
N GLN A 345 11.02 30.99 -24.40
CA GLN A 345 11.87 30.99 -23.19
C GLN A 345 12.06 32.41 -22.62
N PRO A 346 11.80 32.61 -21.31
CA PRO A 346 11.79 33.94 -20.70
C PRO A 346 13.21 34.42 -20.31
N ILE A 347 14.18 34.38 -21.22
CA ILE A 347 15.57 34.76 -20.90
C ILE A 347 15.68 36.28 -20.75
N THR A 348 15.45 37.02 -21.83
CA THR A 348 15.56 38.50 -21.89
C THR A 348 14.20 39.21 -21.95
N ALA A 349 13.15 38.51 -22.40
CA ALA A 349 11.78 38.99 -22.52
C ALA A 349 10.84 38.12 -21.65
N PRO A 350 9.66 38.63 -21.22
CA PRO A 350 8.68 37.81 -20.54
C PRO A 350 8.09 36.76 -21.49
N SER A 351 7.72 35.61 -20.94
CA SER A 351 6.95 34.57 -21.64
C SER A 351 5.50 34.62 -21.18
N ALA A 352 4.55 34.57 -22.10
CA ALA A 352 3.13 34.45 -21.79
C ALA A 352 2.39 33.77 -22.93
N GLY A 353 1.51 32.82 -22.63
CA GLY A 353 0.75 32.13 -23.66
C GLY A 353 -0.22 31.08 -23.11
N THR A 354 -0.93 30.43 -24.03
CA THR A 354 -1.76 29.26 -23.73
C THR A 354 -1.06 28.00 -24.20
N VAL A 355 -0.77 27.11 -23.25
CA VAL A 355 -0.37 25.73 -23.52
C VAL A 355 -1.61 24.94 -23.86
N TRP A 356 -1.61 24.28 -25.01
CA TRP A 356 -2.60 23.29 -25.39
C TRP A 356 -1.94 21.92 -25.36
N VAL A 357 -2.58 20.96 -24.67
CA VAL A 357 -2.18 19.56 -24.67
C VAL A 357 -3.26 18.69 -25.29
N THR A 358 -2.89 17.87 -26.27
CA THR A 358 -3.80 16.84 -26.80
C THR A 358 -3.93 15.73 -25.77
N ILE A 359 -5.15 15.54 -25.27
CA ILE A 359 -5.53 14.50 -24.32
C ILE A 359 -6.51 13.52 -24.97
N ARG A 360 -6.43 12.25 -24.59
CA ARG A 360 -7.30 11.19 -25.10
C ARG A 360 -7.68 10.20 -24.02
N ASN A 361 -8.82 9.52 -24.20
CA ASN A 361 -9.27 8.46 -23.32
C ASN A 361 -8.95 7.07 -23.93
N PRO A 362 -7.88 6.39 -23.51
CA PRO A 362 -7.51 5.07 -24.00
C PRO A 362 -8.21 3.91 -23.27
N ILE A 363 -9.24 4.19 -22.46
CA ILE A 363 -9.98 3.19 -21.67
C ILE A 363 -11.48 3.17 -22.01
N ASP A 364 -12.15 2.17 -21.48
CA ASP A 364 -13.52 1.73 -21.76
C ASP A 364 -14.59 2.43 -20.89
N VAL A 365 -14.18 3.35 -20.03
CA VAL A 365 -15.07 4.16 -19.16
C VAL A 365 -14.78 5.66 -19.30
N PRO A 366 -15.74 6.56 -18.99
CA PRO A 366 -15.49 8.01 -19.04
C PRO A 366 -14.40 8.46 -18.06
N VAL A 367 -13.63 9.47 -18.46
CA VAL A 367 -12.50 10.01 -17.68
C VAL A 367 -12.61 11.52 -17.54
N THR A 368 -12.51 12.02 -16.30
CA THR A 368 -12.34 13.45 -16.02
C THR A 368 -10.86 13.82 -16.05
N PHE A 369 -10.45 14.71 -16.94
CA PHE A 369 -9.10 15.29 -16.95
C PHE A 369 -9.10 16.71 -16.38
N THR A 370 -8.11 17.00 -15.53
CA THR A 370 -7.79 18.35 -15.05
C THR A 370 -6.28 18.57 -15.15
N ALA A 371 -5.85 19.77 -15.56
CA ALA A 371 -4.44 20.14 -15.59
C ALA A 371 -4.05 21.16 -14.51
N SER A 372 -2.91 20.92 -13.87
CA SER A 372 -2.24 21.82 -12.93
C SER A 372 -0.75 21.95 -13.26
N LEU A 373 -0.19 23.13 -13.04
CA LEU A 373 1.27 23.33 -13.00
C LEU A 373 1.83 22.63 -11.76
N VAL A 374 3.03 22.07 -11.84
CA VAL A 374 3.73 21.49 -10.69
C VAL A 374 4.47 22.60 -9.95
N THR A 375 4.08 22.88 -8.70
CA THR A 375 4.70 23.91 -7.85
C THR A 375 4.92 23.44 -6.40
N GLU A 376 4.55 22.19 -6.09
CA GLU A 376 4.65 21.58 -4.76
C GLU A 376 4.68 20.05 -4.91
N PHE A 377 5.21 19.37 -3.89
CA PHE A 377 5.16 17.91 -3.81
C PHE A 377 3.71 17.46 -3.58
N PRO A 378 3.26 16.33 -4.17
CA PRO A 378 1.93 15.81 -3.86
C PRO A 378 1.86 15.33 -2.42
N GLU A 379 0.81 15.77 -1.73
CA GLU A 379 0.46 15.30 -0.39
C GLU A 379 -0.16 13.88 -0.43
N PRO A 380 -0.07 13.09 0.66
CA PRO A 380 -0.71 11.79 0.77
C PRO A 380 -2.22 11.87 0.52
N GLU A 381 -2.71 11.25 -0.57
CA GLU A 381 -4.13 11.24 -0.89
C GLU A 381 -4.88 10.16 -0.06
N PRO A 382 -5.96 10.52 0.68
CA PRO A 382 -6.84 9.54 1.31
C PRO A 382 -7.74 8.88 0.28
N VAL A 383 -7.89 7.56 0.34
CA VAL A 383 -8.80 6.84 -0.56
C VAL A 383 -10.24 7.02 -0.09
N ALA A 384 -11.07 7.63 -0.93
CA ALA A 384 -12.44 7.98 -0.57
C ALA A 384 -13.27 6.74 -0.18
N GLY A 385 -13.78 6.74 1.06
CA GLY A 385 -14.57 5.64 1.64
C GLY A 385 -13.75 4.67 2.51
N GLU A 386 -12.43 4.74 2.45
CA GLU A 386 -11.51 3.77 3.05
C GLU A 386 -10.62 4.42 4.13
N PHE A 387 -10.05 3.60 5.01
CA PHE A 387 -9.15 4.05 6.09
C PHE A 387 -7.67 4.06 5.67
N PHE A 388 -7.42 4.00 4.36
CA PHE A 388 -6.09 3.98 3.77
C PHE A 388 -5.69 5.38 3.27
N VAL A 389 -4.47 5.80 3.63
CA VAL A 389 -3.79 6.99 3.12
C VAL A 389 -2.56 6.52 2.36
N SER A 390 -2.36 7.04 1.15
CA SER A 390 -1.21 6.68 0.32
C SER A 390 0.04 7.45 0.75
N GLU A 391 0.70 7.01 1.83
CA GLU A 391 1.94 7.61 2.37
C GLU A 391 3.21 7.18 1.61
N THR A 392 3.11 6.86 0.31
CA THR A 392 4.29 6.51 -0.51
C THR A 392 5.26 7.69 -0.53
N GLU A 393 6.45 7.51 0.07
CA GLU A 393 7.47 8.54 0.16
C GLU A 393 7.93 9.03 -1.22
N ARG A 394 8.64 10.16 -1.24
CA ARG A 394 8.83 11.07 -2.39
C ARG A 394 9.69 10.53 -3.55
N ASP A 395 9.95 9.22 -3.58
CA ASP A 395 10.79 8.48 -4.54
C ASP A 395 10.22 8.43 -5.99
N ILE A 396 9.11 9.12 -6.24
CA ILE A 396 8.59 9.38 -7.59
C ILE A 396 8.89 10.82 -8.08
N PHE A 397 9.68 11.60 -7.33
CA PHE A 397 10.07 12.98 -7.64
C PHE A 397 11.58 13.24 -7.42
N SER A 398 12.38 13.04 -8.47
CA SER A 398 13.72 13.63 -8.51
C SER A 398 13.64 15.17 -8.60
N PRO A 399 14.36 15.95 -7.77
CA PRO A 399 14.39 17.42 -7.87
C PRO A 399 15.14 17.92 -9.11
N TYR A 400 15.98 17.09 -9.73
CA TYR A 400 16.66 17.43 -10.99
C TYR A 400 15.72 17.30 -12.19
N ASN A 401 14.85 16.29 -12.15
CA ASN A 401 13.89 16.00 -13.21
C ASN A 401 12.47 16.56 -12.92
N THR A 402 12.28 17.31 -11.84
CA THR A 402 11.03 18.03 -11.49
C THR A 402 11.29 19.52 -11.30
N ASP A 403 10.74 20.37 -12.16
CA ASP A 403 10.82 21.84 -12.01
C ASP A 403 9.76 22.36 -11.03
N ALA A 404 9.92 22.05 -9.73
CA ALA A 404 8.97 22.47 -8.69
C ALA A 404 9.10 23.97 -8.35
N ASP A 405 10.32 24.53 -8.42
CA ASP A 405 10.62 25.96 -8.23
C ASP A 405 10.43 26.79 -9.51
N THR A 406 9.53 26.36 -10.40
CA THR A 406 9.36 26.97 -11.73
C THR A 406 8.93 28.44 -11.63
N PRO A 407 9.54 29.37 -12.38
CA PRO A 407 9.12 30.77 -12.38
C PRO A 407 7.85 31.02 -13.19
N PHE A 408 7.32 29.99 -13.87
CA PHE A 408 6.02 30.07 -14.50
C PHE A 408 4.91 30.15 -13.45
N ARG A 409 4.03 31.13 -13.62
CA ARG A 409 2.78 31.25 -12.88
C ARG A 409 1.60 30.97 -13.79
N ARG A 410 0.53 30.45 -13.20
CA ARG A 410 -0.72 30.17 -13.90
C ARG A 410 -1.53 31.45 -14.11
N THR A 411 -2.08 31.64 -15.31
CA THR A 411 -2.88 32.83 -15.70
C THR A 411 -4.34 32.52 -16.01
N SER A 412 -4.76 31.24 -16.05
CA SER A 412 -6.15 30.81 -16.25
C SER A 412 -6.64 29.85 -15.16
N ALA A 413 -7.95 29.69 -14.99
CA ALA A 413 -8.53 28.71 -14.06
C ALA A 413 -8.33 27.24 -14.55
N PRO A 414 -8.46 26.23 -13.66
CA PRO A 414 -8.41 24.81 -14.03
C PRO A 414 -9.38 24.43 -15.14
N THR A 415 -8.87 24.16 -16.35
CA THR A 415 -9.66 23.50 -17.40
C THR A 415 -9.93 22.07 -16.99
N ARG A 416 -11.21 21.74 -16.79
CA ARG A 416 -11.71 20.39 -16.51
C ARG A 416 -12.49 19.89 -17.71
N MET A 417 -12.19 18.69 -18.19
CA MET A 417 -12.88 18.06 -19.32
C MET A 417 -13.31 16.63 -18.95
N ILE A 418 -14.38 16.14 -19.56
CA ILE A 418 -14.84 14.75 -19.44
C ILE A 418 -14.82 14.15 -20.84
N LEU A 419 -14.09 13.05 -21.03
CA LEU A 419 -13.96 12.33 -22.30
C LEU A 419 -14.64 10.96 -22.19
N GLY A 420 -15.46 10.60 -23.18
CA GLY A 420 -15.96 9.24 -23.35
C GLY A 420 -14.89 8.28 -23.86
N PRO A 421 -15.15 6.96 -23.89
CA PRO A 421 -14.19 5.95 -24.35
C PRO A 421 -13.73 6.21 -25.79
N GLY A 422 -12.41 6.32 -25.99
CA GLY A 422 -11.81 6.58 -27.30
C GLY A 422 -11.79 8.04 -27.76
N ASP A 423 -12.45 8.96 -27.04
CA ASP A 423 -12.46 10.39 -27.37
C ASP A 423 -11.05 11.01 -27.28
N GLU A 424 -10.81 12.04 -28.10
CA GLU A 424 -9.59 12.86 -28.10
C GLU A 424 -9.97 14.34 -28.24
N THR A 425 -9.26 15.22 -27.51
CA THR A 425 -9.50 16.67 -27.53
C THR A 425 -8.26 17.43 -27.04
N GLN A 426 -8.30 18.76 -27.03
CA GLN A 426 -7.24 19.59 -26.46
C GLN A 426 -7.69 20.26 -25.16
N LEU A 427 -6.83 20.22 -24.15
CA LEU A 427 -6.99 20.91 -22.88
C LEU A 427 -6.02 22.10 -22.83
N SER A 428 -6.52 23.28 -22.44
CA SER A 428 -5.73 24.52 -22.36
C SER A 428 -5.32 24.91 -20.93
N MET A 429 -4.12 25.49 -20.79
CA MET A 429 -3.65 26.17 -19.59
C MET A 429 -2.94 27.48 -19.96
N GLY A 430 -3.35 28.60 -19.36
CA GLY A 430 -2.61 29.85 -19.45
C GLY A 430 -1.42 29.84 -18.48
N LEU A 431 -0.23 30.12 -18.99
CA LEU A 431 1.01 30.29 -18.23
C LEU A 431 1.72 31.60 -18.59
N ALA A 432 2.47 32.16 -17.64
CA ALA A 432 3.37 33.29 -17.89
C ALA A 432 4.59 33.26 -16.94
N ALA A 433 5.71 33.82 -17.36
CA ALA A 433 6.93 34.03 -16.56
C ALA A 433 7.56 35.38 -16.92
N ASP A 434 8.14 36.06 -15.94
CA ASP A 434 8.90 37.30 -16.15
C ASP A 434 10.32 36.98 -16.65
N PRO A 435 11.09 37.94 -17.20
CA PRO A 435 12.47 37.70 -17.64
C PRO A 435 13.35 37.15 -16.51
N GLN A 436 14.09 36.08 -16.78
CA GLN A 436 14.90 35.35 -15.81
C GLN A 436 16.40 35.67 -15.89
N GLY A 437 16.87 36.28 -16.99
CA GLY A 437 18.29 36.55 -17.23
C GLY A 437 19.15 35.31 -17.51
N ARG A 438 18.55 34.12 -17.49
CA ARG A 438 19.15 32.82 -17.76
C ARG A 438 18.13 31.88 -18.42
N MET A 439 18.59 30.77 -18.98
CA MET A 439 17.70 29.66 -19.32
C MET A 439 17.09 29.05 -18.05
N ILE A 440 15.86 28.57 -18.18
CA ILE A 440 15.17 27.79 -17.15
C ILE A 440 14.73 26.43 -17.70
N PRO A 441 14.46 25.43 -16.83
CA PRO A 441 13.86 24.17 -17.25
C PRO A 441 12.49 24.38 -17.91
N PRO A 442 12.07 23.48 -18.81
CA PRO A 442 10.70 23.45 -19.32
C PRO A 442 9.75 23.05 -18.17
N PRO A 443 8.74 23.88 -17.84
CA PRO A 443 7.90 23.66 -16.66
C PRO A 443 7.08 22.38 -16.80
N GLU A 444 6.82 21.71 -15.69
CA GLU A 444 6.01 20.50 -15.67
C GLU A 444 4.54 20.78 -15.37
N ILE A 445 3.65 20.05 -16.05
CA ILE A 445 2.24 19.94 -15.66
C ILE A 445 1.88 18.51 -15.23
N HIS A 446 0.99 18.43 -14.25
CA HIS A 446 0.25 17.22 -13.92
C HIS A 446 -1.10 17.24 -14.64
N LEU A 447 -1.40 16.16 -15.37
CA LEU A 447 -2.74 15.85 -15.83
C LEU A 447 -3.33 14.79 -14.90
N ARG A 448 -4.27 15.21 -14.04
CA ARG A 448 -5.00 14.30 -13.14
C ARG A 448 -6.21 13.75 -13.89
N ALA A 449 -6.12 12.48 -14.28
CA ALA A 449 -7.16 11.73 -14.97
C ALA A 449 -7.93 10.87 -13.95
N VAL A 450 -9.23 11.11 -13.78
CA VAL A 450 -10.07 10.40 -12.79
C VAL A 450 -11.11 9.56 -13.51
N PHE A 451 -11.13 8.26 -13.25
CA PHE A 451 -12.14 7.32 -13.74
C PHE A 451 -12.88 6.63 -12.58
N THR A 452 -14.00 5.98 -12.87
CA THR A 452 -14.70 5.12 -11.90
C THR A 452 -14.33 3.66 -12.15
N ASP A 453 -13.86 2.97 -11.12
CA ASP A 453 -13.45 1.56 -11.21
C ASP A 453 -14.63 0.58 -11.17
N SER A 454 -14.35 -0.72 -11.33
CA SER A 454 -15.36 -1.80 -11.28
C SER A 454 -16.16 -1.86 -9.97
N LYS A 455 -15.68 -1.21 -8.90
CA LYS A 455 -16.28 -1.15 -7.56
C LYS A 455 -16.97 0.19 -7.26
N GLY A 456 -17.03 1.10 -8.23
CA GLY A 456 -17.67 2.41 -8.07
C GLY A 456 -16.81 3.47 -7.36
N ARG A 457 -15.53 3.20 -7.12
CA ARG A 457 -14.59 4.16 -6.50
C ARG A 457 -14.00 5.09 -7.56
N LEU A 458 -13.66 6.31 -7.16
CA LEU A 458 -12.97 7.27 -8.02
C LEU A 458 -11.46 7.02 -7.94
N VAL A 459 -10.86 6.63 -9.06
CA VAL A 459 -9.42 6.33 -9.18
C VAL A 459 -8.72 7.48 -9.91
N PRO A 460 -7.87 8.26 -9.22
CA PRO A 460 -7.03 9.26 -9.84
C PRO A 460 -5.75 8.64 -10.41
N VAL A 461 -5.38 9.05 -11.62
CA VAL A 461 -4.13 8.70 -12.30
C VAL A 461 -3.43 10.01 -12.66
N VAL A 462 -2.22 10.21 -12.15
CA VAL A 462 -1.39 11.38 -12.48
C VAL A 462 -0.51 11.07 -13.69
N ILE A 463 -0.57 11.95 -14.69
CA ILE A 463 0.26 11.87 -15.90
C ILE A 463 1.15 13.13 -15.92
N ARG A 464 2.45 12.94 -15.73
CA ARG A 464 3.48 14.00 -15.71
C ARG A 464 3.95 14.32 -17.13
N ARG A 465 4.04 15.60 -17.50
CA ARG A 465 4.52 16.07 -18.82
C ARG A 465 5.16 17.46 -18.74
N ARG A 466 6.27 17.67 -19.45
CA ARG A 466 6.88 19.00 -19.62
C ARG A 466 6.24 19.79 -20.75
N VAL A 467 6.00 21.08 -20.52
CA VAL A 467 5.61 22.06 -21.55
C VAL A 467 6.87 22.42 -22.34
N PRO A 468 6.93 22.19 -23.66
CA PRO A 468 8.07 22.59 -24.47
C PRO A 468 8.27 24.10 -24.43
N LEU A 469 9.52 24.54 -24.43
CA LEU A 469 9.84 25.94 -24.62
C LEU A 469 10.57 26.17 -25.94
N GLN A 470 10.18 27.23 -26.64
CA GLN A 470 10.86 27.74 -27.83
C GLN A 470 12.12 28.47 -27.41
N MET A 471 13.22 28.09 -28.04
CA MET A 471 14.54 28.67 -27.91
C MET A 471 14.96 29.20 -29.29
N ASP A 472 15.67 30.32 -29.28
CA ASP A 472 16.53 30.79 -30.38
C ASP A 472 17.92 31.01 -29.76
N VAL A 473 18.99 30.56 -30.42
CA VAL A 473 20.36 30.75 -29.94
C VAL A 473 21.11 31.64 -30.92
N ASP A 474 21.52 32.82 -30.48
CA ASP A 474 22.30 33.76 -31.27
C ASP A 474 23.77 33.70 -30.86
N THR A 475 24.62 33.10 -31.70
CA THR A 475 26.06 32.95 -31.48
C THR A 475 26.87 34.10 -32.09
N SER A 476 26.22 35.08 -32.74
CA SER A 476 26.90 36.19 -33.41
C SER A 476 27.63 37.13 -32.43
N ALA A 477 27.18 37.19 -31.17
CA ALA A 477 27.77 37.98 -30.10
C ALA A 477 28.87 37.23 -29.31
N GLY A 478 29.07 35.93 -29.55
CA GLY A 478 30.03 35.09 -28.84
C GLY A 478 29.46 33.74 -28.42
N GLU A 479 30.07 33.13 -27.39
CA GLU A 479 29.63 31.87 -26.83
C GLU A 479 28.34 32.02 -26.00
N VAL A 480 27.38 31.13 -26.25
CA VAL A 480 26.14 30.99 -25.47
C VAL A 480 26.23 29.69 -24.65
N GLY A 481 26.56 29.83 -23.37
CA GLY A 481 26.63 28.73 -22.42
C GLY A 481 25.37 28.57 -21.55
N GLY A 482 25.37 27.54 -20.69
CA GLY A 482 24.25 27.25 -19.79
C GLY A 482 23.03 26.63 -20.49
N LEU A 483 23.24 26.04 -21.67
CA LEU A 483 22.22 25.25 -22.36
C LEU A 483 22.10 23.89 -21.66
N LEU A 484 20.88 23.35 -21.57
CA LEU A 484 20.57 22.16 -20.77
C LEU A 484 19.81 21.11 -21.58
N THR A 485 20.13 19.83 -21.39
CA THR A 485 19.29 18.72 -21.86
C THR A 485 18.29 18.29 -20.78
N TRP A 486 17.14 17.73 -21.17
CA TRP A 486 16.08 17.36 -20.24
C TRP A 486 15.47 15.99 -20.53
N ALA A 487 15.04 15.28 -19.48
CA ALA A 487 14.11 14.16 -19.59
C ALA A 487 12.71 14.68 -19.97
N TRP A 488 12.25 14.36 -21.17
CA TRP A 488 10.95 14.82 -21.70
C TRP A 488 9.75 13.94 -21.29
N ARG A 489 10.04 12.74 -20.78
CA ARG A 489 9.07 11.84 -20.14
C ARG A 489 9.71 11.39 -18.83
N THR A 490 9.07 11.69 -17.71
CA THR A 490 9.52 11.26 -16.38
C THR A 490 9.59 9.73 -16.30
N SER A 491 10.72 9.20 -15.86
CA SER A 491 10.86 7.81 -15.41
C SER A 491 10.69 7.73 -13.89
N VAL A 492 10.33 6.56 -13.36
CA VAL A 492 10.43 6.30 -11.89
C VAL A 492 11.82 5.79 -11.50
N TYR A 493 12.75 5.91 -12.43
CA TYR A 493 14.14 5.51 -12.36
C TYR A 493 15.04 6.65 -12.86
N ASP A 494 14.49 7.87 -12.94
CA ASP A 494 15.26 9.08 -13.21
C ASP A 494 16.18 9.28 -12.00
N ASN A 495 17.49 9.06 -12.18
CA ASN A 495 18.47 9.28 -11.11
C ASN A 495 18.51 10.75 -10.67
N ASP A 496 19.01 10.97 -9.45
CA ASP A 496 19.15 12.29 -8.82
C ASP A 496 20.38 13.05 -9.31
N GLU A 497 20.46 13.18 -10.63
CA GLU A 497 21.56 13.82 -11.35
C GLU A 497 21.09 14.94 -12.28
N PRO A 498 21.84 16.06 -12.40
CA PRO A 498 21.48 17.17 -13.26
C PRO A 498 21.53 16.80 -14.75
N GLY A 499 20.79 17.50 -15.60
CA GLY A 499 20.88 17.32 -17.06
C GLY A 499 22.24 17.76 -17.61
N ALA A 500 22.72 17.08 -18.65
CA ALA A 500 23.93 17.47 -19.36
C ALA A 500 23.86 18.95 -19.80
N THR A 501 24.95 19.67 -19.56
CA THR A 501 25.09 21.11 -19.85
C THR A 501 25.95 21.31 -21.09
N PHE A 502 25.65 22.33 -21.90
CA PHE A 502 26.50 22.66 -23.04
C PHE A 502 26.53 24.15 -23.38
N ALA A 503 27.50 24.50 -24.22
CA ALA A 503 27.66 25.81 -24.83
C ALA A 503 27.80 25.68 -26.34
N LEU A 504 27.30 26.69 -27.06
CA LEU A 504 27.45 26.85 -28.50
C LEU A 504 28.21 28.14 -28.82
N SER A 505 29.17 28.07 -29.73
CA SER A 505 29.84 29.25 -30.30
C SER A 505 30.14 29.03 -31.79
N ARG A 506 30.40 30.12 -32.52
CA ARG A 506 30.57 30.10 -33.98
C ARG A 506 31.84 30.84 -34.39
N ASN A 507 32.54 30.31 -35.40
CA ASN A 507 33.61 31.01 -36.09
C ASN A 507 33.48 30.78 -37.60
N GLY A 508 33.14 31.82 -38.38
CA GLY A 508 32.89 31.69 -39.81
C GLY A 508 31.70 30.77 -40.12
N ASN A 509 31.97 29.62 -40.74
CA ASN A 509 30.96 28.59 -41.06
C ASN A 509 31.03 27.38 -40.10
N ASP A 510 31.83 27.47 -39.03
CA ASP A 510 32.06 26.37 -38.11
C ASP A 510 31.28 26.58 -36.81
N LEU A 511 30.53 25.56 -36.39
CA LEU A 511 29.82 25.49 -35.11
C LEU A 511 30.65 24.70 -34.09
N TYR A 512 30.91 25.31 -32.95
CA TYR A 512 31.62 24.71 -31.82
C TYR A 512 30.60 24.34 -30.74
N ILE A 513 30.74 23.14 -30.20
CA ILE A 513 29.91 22.60 -29.12
C ILE A 513 30.85 22.17 -27.99
N ALA A 514 30.67 22.75 -26.81
CA ALA A 514 31.31 22.28 -25.59
C ALA A 514 30.23 21.68 -24.67
N LEU A 515 30.24 20.36 -24.53
CA LEU A 515 29.28 19.57 -23.75
C LEU A 515 29.96 19.00 -22.51
N GLN A 516 29.27 19.05 -21.37
CA GLN A 516 29.63 18.38 -20.13
C GLN A 516 28.43 17.51 -19.71
N VAL A 517 28.65 16.20 -19.65
CA VAL A 517 27.71 15.21 -19.15
C VAL A 517 28.11 14.88 -17.72
N PRO A 518 27.25 15.15 -16.72
CA PRO A 518 27.35 14.54 -15.40
C PRO A 518 26.84 13.10 -15.53
N ASP A 519 27.73 12.13 -15.26
CA ASP A 519 27.43 10.70 -15.31
C ASP A 519 28.56 10.00 -14.54
N ASP A 520 28.32 9.51 -13.32
CA ASP A 520 29.41 8.91 -12.52
C ASP A 520 29.84 7.52 -13.02
N VAL A 521 29.02 6.95 -13.91
CA VAL A 521 29.29 5.77 -14.72
C VAL A 521 29.72 6.21 -16.13
N VAL A 522 30.56 5.38 -16.77
CA VAL A 522 30.81 5.45 -18.21
C VAL A 522 30.88 4.03 -18.76
N SER A 523 30.39 3.84 -19.98
CA SER A 523 30.33 2.58 -20.72
C SER A 523 31.73 2.07 -21.10
N ILE A 524 32.44 1.50 -20.13
CA ILE A 524 33.66 0.71 -20.31
C ILE A 524 33.30 -0.76 -20.61
N ASN A 525 32.60 -0.97 -21.74
CA ASN A 525 32.33 -2.32 -22.24
C ASN A 525 33.59 -2.91 -22.91
N ASP A 526 34.06 -4.05 -22.40
CA ASP A 526 35.16 -4.86 -22.97
C ASP A 526 34.77 -5.59 -24.28
N GLU A 527 33.52 -5.48 -24.74
CA GLU A 527 33.03 -6.05 -26.01
C GLU A 527 32.48 -4.96 -26.95
N ALA A 528 32.87 -5.02 -28.22
CA ALA A 528 32.49 -4.03 -29.24
C ALA A 528 30.99 -4.12 -29.62
N VAL A 529 30.17 -3.28 -29.02
CA VAL A 529 28.75 -3.11 -29.36
C VAL A 529 28.58 -2.46 -30.75
N ASP A 530 27.63 -2.95 -31.55
CA ASP A 530 27.29 -2.37 -32.85
C ASP A 530 26.84 -0.89 -32.68
N PRO A 531 27.55 0.08 -33.30
CA PRO A 531 27.18 1.50 -33.21
C PRO A 531 25.73 1.80 -33.63
N ALA A 532 25.08 0.97 -34.45
CA ALA A 532 23.66 1.15 -34.78
C ALA A 532 22.73 0.94 -33.57
N THR A 533 23.12 0.04 -32.65
CA THR A 533 22.40 -0.23 -31.39
C THR A 533 22.48 0.98 -30.45
N LYS A 534 23.64 1.65 -30.39
CA LYS A 534 23.89 2.83 -29.55
C LYS A 534 22.95 4.03 -29.83
N LEU A 535 22.30 4.08 -31.00
CA LEU A 535 21.29 5.14 -31.30
C LEU A 535 20.02 5.06 -30.45
N ASN A 536 19.72 3.88 -29.89
CA ASN A 536 18.51 3.62 -29.12
C ASN A 536 18.80 2.98 -27.75
N ASN A 537 20.02 2.50 -27.50
CA ASN A 537 20.47 2.03 -26.18
C ASN A 537 21.20 3.16 -25.44
N PRO A 538 20.60 3.78 -24.40
CA PRO A 538 21.27 4.79 -23.59
C PRO A 538 22.35 4.23 -22.65
N SER A 539 22.44 2.92 -22.42
CA SER A 539 23.53 2.31 -21.62
C SER A 539 24.91 2.29 -22.30
N GLU A 540 25.14 3.12 -23.33
CA GLU A 540 26.29 3.05 -24.26
C GLU A 540 26.98 4.40 -24.48
N ASP A 541 26.64 5.41 -23.66
CA ASP A 541 27.22 6.77 -23.66
C ASP A 541 27.20 7.51 -25.00
N ALA A 542 26.20 7.23 -25.82
CA ALA A 542 26.07 7.85 -27.12
C ALA A 542 25.55 9.29 -27.05
N VAL A 543 26.17 10.17 -27.84
CA VAL A 543 25.66 11.53 -28.10
C VAL A 543 25.17 11.60 -29.55
N VAL A 544 23.96 12.11 -29.75
CA VAL A 544 23.35 12.23 -31.08
C VAL A 544 23.06 13.70 -31.37
N LEU A 545 23.71 14.21 -32.42
CA LEU A 545 23.50 15.55 -32.95
C LEU A 545 22.49 15.50 -34.10
N TYR A 546 21.65 16.53 -34.20
CA TYR A 546 20.85 16.82 -35.39
C TYR A 546 21.17 18.22 -35.89
N VAL A 547 21.62 18.34 -37.14
CA VAL A 547 22.00 19.62 -37.75
C VAL A 547 21.43 19.73 -39.16
N SER A 548 20.48 20.66 -39.35
CA SER A 548 19.87 21.01 -40.63
C SER A 548 19.36 19.83 -41.49
N GLY A 549 18.91 18.76 -40.83
CA GLY A 549 18.38 17.55 -41.47
C GLY A 549 19.31 16.33 -41.39
N THR A 550 20.61 16.54 -41.21
CA THR A 550 21.59 15.46 -40.99
C THR A 550 21.61 15.08 -39.52
N ARG A 551 21.86 13.79 -39.23
CA ARG A 551 22.09 13.27 -37.88
C ARG A 551 23.50 12.72 -37.79
N TYR A 552 24.16 12.96 -36.66
CA TYR A 552 25.46 12.38 -36.36
C TYR A 552 25.40 11.61 -35.04
N LEU A 553 25.95 10.41 -35.01
CA LEU A 553 26.23 9.64 -33.80
C LEU A 553 27.69 9.89 -33.41
N VAL A 554 27.91 10.30 -32.16
CA VAL A 554 29.21 10.47 -31.53
C VAL A 554 29.35 9.42 -30.44
N ASP A 555 30.31 8.51 -30.59
CA ASP A 555 30.69 7.51 -29.60
C ASP A 555 31.98 7.98 -28.90
N PRO A 556 31.91 8.41 -27.62
CA PRO A 556 33.03 9.04 -26.91
C PRO A 556 34.04 8.05 -26.31
N PHE A 557 33.74 6.74 -26.28
CA PHE A 557 34.53 5.73 -25.56
C PHE A 557 34.90 4.49 -26.39
N ALA A 558 34.84 4.57 -27.72
CA ALA A 558 35.27 3.46 -28.59
C ALA A 558 36.78 3.16 -28.50
N GLU A 559 37.17 1.88 -28.68
CA GLU A 559 38.53 1.35 -28.45
C GLU A 559 39.67 2.12 -29.16
N GLU A 560 39.44 2.63 -30.36
CA GLU A 560 40.44 3.38 -31.16
C GLU A 560 40.32 4.92 -31.02
N GLY A 561 39.55 5.40 -30.04
CA GLY A 561 39.19 6.79 -29.84
C GLY A 561 37.85 7.17 -30.48
N ASN A 562 37.42 8.42 -30.28
CA ASN A 562 36.09 8.92 -30.65
C ASN A 562 35.69 8.56 -32.10
N ARG A 563 34.59 7.82 -32.25
CA ARG A 563 34.03 7.48 -33.58
C ARG A 563 32.82 8.35 -33.84
N VAL A 564 32.82 9.05 -34.99
CA VAL A 564 31.68 9.84 -35.45
C VAL A 564 31.15 9.29 -36.76
N PHE A 565 29.83 9.11 -36.80
CA PHE A 565 29.11 8.56 -37.94
C PHE A 565 27.98 9.48 -38.38
N GLU A 566 27.81 9.67 -39.69
CA GLU A 566 26.58 10.19 -40.26
C GLU A 566 25.51 9.07 -40.30
N VAL A 567 24.30 9.38 -39.83
CA VAL A 567 23.20 8.40 -39.66
C VAL A 567 22.21 8.48 -40.82
N ILE A 568 22.46 7.65 -41.82
CA ILE A 568 21.68 7.52 -43.06
C ILE A 568 20.49 6.56 -42.81
N GLY A 569 19.36 6.77 -43.48
CA GLY A 569 18.17 5.91 -43.36
C GLY A 569 17.37 6.10 -42.05
N LYS A 570 16.36 5.26 -41.82
CA LYS A 570 15.47 5.32 -40.64
C LYS A 570 14.94 3.93 -40.28
N GLY A 571 14.66 3.69 -39.00
CA GLY A 571 14.12 2.40 -38.54
C GLY A 571 15.14 1.29 -38.71
N GLU A 572 14.72 0.18 -39.31
CA GLU A 572 15.58 -0.99 -39.60
C GLU A 572 16.58 -0.71 -40.73
N ASP A 573 16.33 0.29 -41.59
CA ASP A 573 17.21 0.67 -42.72
C ASP A 573 18.33 1.66 -42.32
N ILE A 574 18.71 1.72 -41.04
CA ILE A 574 19.76 2.65 -40.60
C ILE A 574 21.14 2.17 -41.05
N GLN A 575 21.91 3.08 -41.65
CA GLN A 575 23.31 2.88 -42.01
C GLN A 575 24.17 3.96 -41.36
N LEU A 576 25.32 3.56 -40.83
CA LEU A 576 26.29 4.45 -40.19
C LEU A 576 27.52 4.59 -41.07
N GLN A 577 27.73 5.79 -41.60
CA GLN A 577 28.89 6.12 -42.42
C GLN A 577 29.89 6.94 -41.60
N PRO A 578 31.13 6.47 -41.37
CA PRO A 578 32.18 7.27 -40.72
C PRO A 578 32.36 8.63 -41.43
N THR A 579 32.52 9.71 -40.66
CA THR A 579 32.57 11.06 -41.22
C THR A 579 33.49 12.00 -40.44
N ASP A 580 34.31 12.76 -41.18
CA ASP A 580 35.17 13.81 -40.63
C ASP A 580 34.44 15.16 -40.48
N ARG A 581 33.14 15.23 -40.84
CA ARG A 581 32.33 16.47 -40.74
C ARG A 581 32.12 16.95 -39.30
N VAL A 582 32.35 16.10 -38.32
CA VAL A 582 32.28 16.43 -36.90
C VAL A 582 33.61 16.00 -36.26
N ALA A 583 34.52 16.94 -36.06
CA ALA A 583 35.73 16.68 -35.28
C ALA A 583 35.33 16.64 -33.80
N CYS A 584 35.61 15.54 -33.10
CA CYS A 584 35.25 15.37 -31.68
C CYS A 584 36.47 15.02 -30.82
N THR A 585 36.60 15.66 -29.67
CA THR A 585 37.56 15.28 -28.62
C THR A 585 36.83 15.05 -27.30
N ALA A 586 37.11 13.92 -26.65
CA ALA A 586 36.50 13.50 -25.40
C ALA A 586 37.49 13.57 -24.24
N ARG A 587 36.98 13.76 -23.04
CA ARG A 587 37.76 13.75 -21.81
C ARG A 587 36.89 13.30 -20.64
N GLN A 588 37.31 12.26 -19.93
CA GLN A 588 36.77 11.95 -18.60
C GLN A 588 37.14 13.03 -17.57
N THR A 589 36.21 13.27 -16.66
CA THR A 589 36.28 14.17 -15.51
C THR A 589 35.92 13.37 -14.25
N PRO A 590 36.16 13.88 -13.03
CA PRO A 590 35.83 13.14 -11.80
C PRO A 590 34.34 12.84 -11.65
N ASP A 591 33.49 13.70 -12.23
CA ASP A 591 32.03 13.69 -12.10
C ASP A 591 31.37 13.51 -13.49
N GLY A 592 31.95 12.66 -14.36
CA GLY A 592 31.44 12.33 -15.69
C GLY A 592 32.36 12.69 -16.84
N TYR A 593 31.85 13.20 -17.98
CA TYR A 593 32.67 13.43 -19.16
C TYR A 593 32.35 14.70 -19.96
N GLY A 594 33.37 15.23 -20.62
CA GLY A 594 33.27 16.41 -21.48
C GLY A 594 33.59 16.08 -22.94
N LEU A 595 32.81 16.66 -23.86
CA LEU A 595 33.03 16.60 -25.30
C LEU A 595 33.23 18.00 -25.88
N ARG A 596 34.24 18.15 -26.73
CA ARG A 596 34.40 19.32 -27.61
C ARG A 596 34.24 18.86 -29.04
N MET A 597 33.22 19.38 -29.70
CA MET A 597 32.87 19.04 -31.08
C MET A 597 32.95 20.29 -31.96
N ILE A 598 33.42 20.12 -33.20
CA ILE A 598 33.45 21.15 -34.24
C ILE A 598 32.77 20.60 -35.48
N LEU A 599 31.77 21.31 -35.97
CA LEU A 599 31.06 20.99 -37.21
C LEU A 599 31.35 22.10 -38.21
N SER A 600 32.11 21.78 -39.25
CA SER A 600 32.59 22.74 -40.23
C SER A 600 31.71 22.81 -41.48
N ASP A 601 31.85 23.90 -42.24
CA ASP A 601 31.18 24.12 -43.54
C ASP A 601 29.64 24.11 -43.46
N LEU A 602 29.08 24.82 -42.46
CA LEU A 602 27.64 24.97 -42.26
C LEU A 602 27.10 26.27 -42.88
N GLU A 603 25.95 26.18 -43.53
CA GLU A 603 25.13 27.33 -43.93
C GLU A 603 24.22 27.75 -42.77
N PHE A 604 24.50 28.90 -42.16
CA PHE A 604 23.70 29.47 -41.07
C PHE A 604 22.53 30.33 -41.60
N PRO A 605 21.37 30.35 -40.92
CA PRO A 605 21.08 29.71 -39.64
C PRO A 605 20.85 28.20 -39.75
N VAL A 606 21.31 27.45 -38.75
CA VAL A 606 21.16 25.98 -38.69
C VAL A 606 20.04 25.56 -37.74
N ARG A 607 19.40 24.42 -38.03
CA ARG A 607 18.49 23.75 -37.08
C ARG A 607 19.28 22.74 -36.27
N PHE A 608 19.49 23.01 -34.98
CA PHE A 608 20.32 22.22 -34.08
C PHE A 608 19.49 21.47 -33.02
N ASP A 609 19.81 20.21 -32.76
CA ASP A 609 19.38 19.50 -31.55
C ASP A 609 20.50 18.60 -31.02
N LEU A 610 20.44 18.32 -29.73
CA LEU A 610 21.40 17.50 -28.99
C LEU A 610 20.62 16.50 -28.13
N ARG A 611 20.92 15.22 -28.31
CA ARG A 611 20.51 14.12 -27.44
C ARG A 611 21.74 13.51 -26.78
N VAL A 612 21.64 13.26 -25.49
CA VAL A 612 22.70 12.68 -24.65
C VAL A 612 22.11 11.46 -23.96
N ALA A 613 22.84 10.35 -24.02
CA ALA A 613 22.58 9.16 -23.22
C ALA A 613 23.00 9.42 -21.75
N ASP A 614 22.22 8.89 -20.83
CA ASP A 614 22.30 9.04 -19.38
C ASP A 614 22.47 7.62 -18.85
N ASN A 615 23.70 7.20 -18.51
CA ASN A 615 24.11 5.80 -18.40
C ASN A 615 24.37 5.35 -16.95
N ASP A 616 23.30 5.21 -16.18
CA ASP A 616 23.28 4.79 -14.77
C ASP A 616 23.76 3.34 -14.44
N ASP A 617 24.53 2.65 -15.29
CA ASP A 617 24.88 1.19 -15.22
C ASP A 617 23.66 0.26 -14.97
N GLY A 618 22.48 0.72 -15.36
CA GLY A 618 21.19 0.14 -14.95
C GLY A 618 20.32 -0.31 -16.12
N TYR A 619 19.22 -0.99 -15.80
CA TYR A 619 18.17 -1.31 -16.80
C TYR A 619 17.38 -0.07 -17.26
N PHE A 620 17.57 1.08 -16.60
CA PHE A 620 16.68 2.24 -16.69
C PHE A 620 17.33 3.54 -17.16
N THR A 621 18.50 3.41 -17.78
CA THR A 621 19.19 4.48 -18.51
C THR A 621 18.25 5.19 -19.50
N GLN A 622 18.48 6.47 -19.76
CA GLN A 622 17.56 7.26 -20.58
C GLN A 622 18.23 8.24 -21.54
N TRP A 623 17.40 8.93 -22.33
CA TRP A 623 17.84 9.95 -23.28
C TRP A 623 17.38 11.33 -22.84
N ARG A 624 18.32 12.19 -22.46
CA ARG A 624 18.07 13.62 -22.23
C ARG A 624 18.23 14.39 -23.55
N GLN A 625 17.38 15.38 -23.82
CA GLN A 625 17.36 16.09 -25.12
C GLN A 625 17.15 17.60 -24.96
N PHE A 626 17.83 18.41 -25.78
CA PHE A 626 17.74 19.87 -25.77
C PHE A 626 16.44 20.45 -26.38
N SER A 627 15.84 19.80 -27.38
CA SER A 627 14.52 20.20 -27.90
C SER A 627 13.46 19.12 -27.68
N ALA A 628 12.18 19.51 -27.61
CA ALA A 628 11.11 18.54 -27.38
C ALA A 628 10.94 17.62 -28.60
N PRO A 629 11.03 16.28 -28.45
CA PRO A 629 11.09 15.35 -29.59
C PRO A 629 9.82 15.31 -30.45
N TRP A 630 8.72 15.90 -29.99
CA TRP A 630 7.46 16.02 -30.73
C TRP A 630 7.29 17.37 -31.48
N LEU A 631 8.19 18.35 -31.32
CA LEU A 631 8.17 19.56 -32.13
C LEU A 631 8.68 19.30 -33.55
N LYS A 632 8.02 19.88 -34.55
CA LYS A 632 8.38 19.76 -35.98
C LYS A 632 8.39 21.13 -36.67
N PRO A 633 9.45 21.49 -37.43
CA PRO A 633 10.70 20.75 -37.58
C PRO A 633 11.44 20.62 -36.23
N ALA A 634 12.16 19.52 -36.04
CA ALA A 634 12.91 19.27 -34.81
C ALA A 634 14.11 20.21 -34.69
N GLY A 635 14.53 20.49 -33.46
CA GLY A 635 15.67 21.36 -33.17
C GLY A 635 15.36 22.85 -33.12
N VAL A 636 16.28 23.56 -32.46
CA VAL A 636 16.35 25.00 -32.21
C VAL A 636 17.05 25.71 -33.35
N GLU A 637 16.71 26.97 -33.62
CA GLU A 637 17.44 27.77 -34.60
C GLU A 637 18.70 28.39 -33.98
N VAL A 638 19.85 28.19 -34.62
CA VAL A 638 21.14 28.76 -34.22
C VAL A 638 21.63 29.71 -35.30
N ARG A 639 21.94 30.96 -34.92
CA ARG A 639 22.36 32.06 -35.80
C ARG A 639 23.83 32.39 -35.62
#